data_AF-A0A946SRT7-F1
#
_entry.id   AF-A0A946SRT7-F1
#
_cell.length_a   1.000
_cell.length_b   1.000
_cell.length_c   1.000
_cell.angle_alpha   90.00
_cell.angle_beta   90.00
_cell.angle_gamma   90.00
#
_symmetry.space_group_name_H-M   'P 1'
#
loop_
_entity.id
_entity.type
_entity.pdbx_description
1 polymer ?
#
loop_
_entity_poly.entity_id
_entity_poly.type
_entity_poly.pdbx_seq_one_letter_code
_entity_poly.pdbx_strand_id
1 'polypeptide(L)'
;MRVRFLAAPALVVMIVSHAAAGIVEDGLVSYWRFEAVDKREDGYRDLRGSNHATLVGEPETSEGKFGDALLLDGVDDYAEVADDESLHLWEAHTLEAWVYVNEVRASRILDKITVSTADGPHLDLFPTGALRSCAGTCVVGEEAVPAETWTHVAVTYDGGTVTLYVNGEAGGSGSAASPLPGNALPLRIGADSNGEGLFSGRIDEVRVYDRALSADEVAQNHDADRPLDKVNPDSKIKPYDEVITEDAESQEGVFTVHKVWDKWYYEIPPDELGRLFLWVSSVAKTQTGVGFGGRTQNAVVVRWDRREDQVLLRLMQYRIVADEEKTVYNAVEASSYPAIIRAFDVLAIGDDDSVVIEVGDLFTSDMKEFSPKSDVGGEALDGDRSFVERVTPYPENIEAEAVLTFRADSPGGAWRLGAVSVVMHHSMVHLPDEPMMPRLWDSRVGFFSMSQEDYGRDEHRLRARRYISRWRLEKKDPTAELSDPVKPIVFYIDRGVPEKWKPYLKQGVDDWQVAFEAAGFSNAIMGKYAPTVEEDPDWSSEDARYSSIRWWPTPMQNAFGPHVSDPRTGEILEADVVFFHNITELARDWYFSQVGPLDPRAATLPFPDDLMGELLRYVAAHEVGHSVGLPHNMKASSSYPVEMLRDAEFTRENGHVASIMDYARFNYVAQPGDGARLIPIVGPYDKFAIRWGYMPIADAETPDDERPTLHALASEQSDDPVLRFGSRSYHDPSAQTEDIGADPIEATRYGLMNIDRAADMLIPATTTHPGDDYDELRNMYNEVLGQRNRELGHVVGLIAGVTRTDYHVGQEGLVFDVVPREKQLEAMRFLVEHAFTTPTKLLNPDILDRIEPAGNVDRVVGSQTGVLARLLDEGRAKRLIDQEAAAAPGETPYSLNEMLSELRAGIWSELDAEAVEVDAYRRALQRAHIEQLGRKLDPDGPSKSDMRPLARGELVALSAAIAAALDRTAHWTTQLHLEDARVTIDHILNPR
;
A
#
# COMPACT_ATOMS: atom_id res chain seq x y z
N MET A 1 9.63 63.06 38.14
CA MET A 1 10.55 62.84 36.99
C MET A 1 9.74 62.17 35.90
N ARG A 2 9.63 62.84 34.74
CA ARG A 2 9.38 62.39 33.33
C ARG A 2 8.80 60.97 33.10
N VAL A 3 7.86 60.71 32.18
CA VAL A 3 7.31 61.43 31.01
C VAL A 3 6.01 60.70 30.54
N ARG A 4 5.09 61.45 29.92
CA ARG A 4 3.85 61.04 29.25
C ARG A 4 4.09 60.41 27.87
N PHE A 5 3.17 59.56 27.38
CA PHE A 5 2.46 59.61 26.07
C PHE A 5 1.29 58.59 26.19
N LEU A 6 0.00 58.97 26.23
CA LEU A 6 -0.95 59.43 25.19
C LEU A 6 -1.27 58.41 24.09
N ALA A 7 -2.58 58.21 23.89
CA ALA A 7 -3.28 57.12 23.19
C ALA A 7 -3.30 57.23 21.65
N ALA A 8 -3.59 56.12 20.99
CA ALA A 8 -4.18 56.06 19.65
C ALA A 8 -5.20 54.90 19.58
N PRO A 9 -6.43 55.10 19.07
CA PRO A 9 -7.37 54.03 18.78
C PRO A 9 -7.02 53.39 17.43
N ALA A 10 -7.36 52.10 17.30
CA ALA A 10 -7.19 51.31 16.09
C ALA A 10 -7.90 51.96 14.89
N LEU A 11 -7.13 52.29 13.87
CA LEU A 11 -7.62 52.67 12.55
C LEU A 11 -8.10 51.38 11.87
N VAL A 12 -9.41 51.14 11.83
CA VAL A 12 -10.00 50.21 10.87
C VAL A 12 -9.82 50.85 9.50
N VAL A 13 -8.74 50.48 8.81
CA VAL A 13 -8.65 50.69 7.37
C VAL A 13 -9.53 49.61 6.78
N MET A 14 -10.78 49.94 6.46
CA MET A 14 -11.47 49.27 5.37
C MET A 14 -10.59 49.47 4.14
N ILE A 15 -9.79 48.47 3.81
CA ILE A 15 -9.37 48.30 2.43
C ILE A 15 -10.67 47.89 1.72
N VAL A 16 -11.40 48.89 1.24
CA VAL A 16 -12.28 48.67 0.10
C VAL A 16 -11.32 48.28 -1.00
N SER A 17 -11.21 46.98 -1.31
CA SER A 17 -10.65 46.60 -2.59
C SER A 17 -11.50 47.35 -3.61
N HIS A 18 -10.89 48.30 -4.31
CA HIS A 18 -11.41 48.63 -5.61
C HIS A 18 -11.22 47.34 -6.40
N ALA A 19 -12.28 46.53 -6.51
CA ALA A 19 -12.37 45.60 -7.60
C ALA A 19 -12.02 46.43 -8.85
N ALA A 20 -10.97 46.01 -9.58
CA ALA A 20 -10.65 46.61 -10.86
C ALA A 20 -11.95 46.62 -11.67
N ALA A 21 -12.37 47.78 -12.18
CA ALA A 21 -13.62 47.91 -12.91
C ALA A 21 -13.51 47.06 -14.19
N GLY A 22 -14.06 45.84 -14.14
CA GLY A 22 -14.18 44.97 -15.32
C GLY A 22 -15.29 45.48 -16.23
N ILE A 23 -15.27 45.08 -17.49
CA ILE A 23 -16.39 45.37 -18.39
C ILE A 23 -17.61 44.51 -18.03
N VAL A 24 -18.78 44.96 -18.43
CA VAL A 24 -20.04 44.23 -18.22
C VAL A 24 -20.06 42.99 -19.12
N GLU A 25 -20.32 41.81 -18.55
CA GLU A 25 -20.42 40.55 -19.31
C GLU A 25 -21.87 40.10 -19.53
N ASP A 26 -22.78 40.49 -18.65
CA ASP A 26 -24.19 40.11 -18.74
C ASP A 26 -24.81 40.70 -20.01
N GLY A 27 -25.33 39.83 -20.88
CA GLY A 27 -25.89 40.17 -22.19
C GLY A 27 -24.86 40.44 -23.29
N LEU A 28 -23.55 40.27 -23.06
CA LEU A 28 -22.50 40.46 -24.07
C LEU A 28 -22.50 39.29 -25.06
N VAL A 29 -22.91 39.54 -26.32
CA VAL A 29 -23.03 38.49 -27.35
C VAL A 29 -21.83 38.42 -28.30
N SER A 30 -21.15 39.55 -28.54
CA SER A 30 -19.94 39.58 -29.37
C SER A 30 -18.94 40.62 -28.89
N TYR A 31 -17.65 40.30 -29.00
CA TYR A 31 -16.55 41.16 -28.58
C TYR A 31 -15.31 40.99 -29.47
N TRP A 32 -14.89 42.07 -30.12
CA TRP A 32 -13.67 42.13 -30.95
C TRP A 32 -12.72 43.21 -30.42
N ARG A 33 -11.54 42.78 -29.95
CA ARG A 33 -10.48 43.69 -29.48
C ARG A 33 -9.52 44.14 -30.58
N PHE A 34 -9.42 43.37 -31.67
CA PHE A 34 -8.45 43.62 -32.75
C PHE A 34 -6.97 43.49 -32.38
N GLU A 35 -6.66 42.83 -31.26
CA GLU A 35 -5.31 42.46 -30.87
C GLU A 35 -4.64 41.53 -31.90
N ALA A 36 -3.33 41.68 -32.12
CA ALA A 36 -2.59 40.77 -33.00
C ALA A 36 -2.75 39.28 -32.62
N VAL A 37 -2.97 38.98 -31.34
CA VAL A 37 -3.17 37.62 -30.82
C VAL A 37 -4.56 37.04 -31.10
N ASP A 38 -5.51 37.86 -31.55
CA ASP A 38 -6.88 37.48 -31.89
C ASP A 38 -7.10 37.42 -33.42
N LYS A 39 -6.06 37.78 -34.19
CA LYS A 39 -6.04 37.77 -35.66
C LYS A 39 -6.11 36.34 -36.23
N ARG A 40 -6.93 36.17 -37.26
CA ARG A 40 -7.10 34.98 -38.10
C ARG A 40 -6.49 35.23 -39.49
N GLU A 41 -6.47 34.19 -40.34
CA GLU A 41 -6.03 34.32 -41.74
C GLU A 41 -6.87 35.35 -42.52
N ASP A 42 -8.17 35.41 -42.24
CA ASP A 42 -9.16 36.22 -42.96
C ASP A 42 -9.80 37.34 -42.12
N GLY A 43 -9.40 37.51 -40.85
CA GLY A 43 -9.89 38.61 -40.01
C GLY A 43 -9.64 38.44 -38.52
N TYR A 44 -10.65 38.57 -37.66
CA TYR A 44 -10.50 38.58 -36.20
C TYR A 44 -11.52 37.71 -35.47
N ARG A 45 -11.09 37.07 -34.38
CA ARG A 45 -11.97 36.28 -33.52
C ARG A 45 -12.88 37.18 -32.69
N ASP A 46 -14.18 36.90 -32.74
CA ASP A 46 -15.08 37.17 -31.60
C ASP A 46 -14.64 36.36 -30.37
N LEU A 47 -14.47 37.03 -29.23
CA LEU A 47 -14.01 36.44 -27.97
C LEU A 47 -15.15 35.96 -27.06
N ARG A 48 -16.41 36.22 -27.43
CA ARG A 48 -17.59 35.81 -26.65
C ARG A 48 -18.51 34.86 -27.40
N GLY A 49 -18.71 35.11 -28.69
CA GLY A 49 -19.53 34.28 -29.56
C GLY A 49 -18.75 33.62 -30.70
N SER A 50 -19.50 33.10 -31.66
CA SER A 50 -18.98 32.54 -32.92
C SER A 50 -18.93 33.56 -34.06
N ASN A 51 -19.23 34.84 -33.81
CA ASN A 51 -19.39 35.89 -34.82
C ASN A 51 -18.06 36.47 -35.27
N HIS A 52 -17.16 35.63 -35.74
CA HIS A 52 -15.84 36.10 -36.18
C HIS A 52 -15.95 37.10 -37.34
N ALA A 53 -15.15 38.16 -37.29
CA ALA A 53 -15.13 39.20 -38.30
C ALA A 53 -14.15 38.84 -39.43
N THR A 54 -14.57 38.99 -40.68
CA THR A 54 -13.74 38.87 -41.89
C THR A 54 -13.40 40.27 -42.38
N LEU A 55 -12.13 40.51 -42.75
CA LEU A 55 -11.70 41.82 -43.24
C LEU A 55 -12.03 41.97 -44.73
N VAL A 56 -12.52 43.15 -45.10
CA VAL A 56 -12.71 43.58 -46.49
C VAL A 56 -11.78 44.76 -46.75
N GLY A 57 -11.03 44.70 -47.86
CA GLY A 57 -9.90 45.59 -48.12
C GLY A 57 -8.58 44.97 -47.64
N GLU A 58 -7.63 45.82 -47.24
CA GLU A 58 -6.37 45.42 -46.61
C GLU A 58 -6.11 46.24 -45.33
N PRO A 59 -7.05 46.29 -44.36
CA PRO A 59 -6.89 47.11 -43.17
C PRO A 59 -5.68 46.66 -42.34
N GLU A 60 -4.90 47.64 -41.88
CA GLU A 60 -3.73 47.42 -41.04
C GLU A 60 -4.08 47.43 -39.54
N THR A 61 -3.13 46.99 -38.72
CA THR A 61 -3.18 47.14 -37.26
C THR A 61 -2.37 48.34 -36.83
N SER A 62 -2.83 49.05 -35.80
CA SER A 62 -2.13 50.21 -35.23
C SER A 62 -2.29 50.25 -33.71
N GLU A 63 -1.58 51.14 -33.02
CA GLU A 63 -1.73 51.31 -31.56
C GLU A 63 -3.17 51.67 -31.18
N GLY A 64 -3.77 50.83 -30.34
CA GLY A 64 -5.14 50.90 -29.86
C GLY A 64 -5.34 51.78 -28.63
N LYS A 65 -6.57 51.77 -28.10
CA LYS A 65 -6.87 52.27 -26.76
C LYS A 65 -6.30 51.28 -25.72
N PHE A 66 -6.47 49.99 -25.99
CA PHE A 66 -5.78 48.89 -25.33
C PHE A 66 -5.06 48.08 -26.42
N GLY A 67 -3.77 47.78 -26.23
CA GLY A 67 -3.00 46.98 -27.18
C GLY A 67 -3.06 47.49 -28.64
N ASP A 68 -3.50 46.63 -29.56
CA ASP A 68 -3.67 46.93 -30.99
C ASP A 68 -5.15 47.23 -31.35
N ALA A 69 -5.35 48.12 -32.31
CA ALA A 69 -6.65 48.44 -32.91
C ALA A 69 -6.66 48.23 -34.42
N LEU A 70 -7.88 48.09 -34.97
CA LEU A 70 -8.10 48.02 -36.41
C LEU A 70 -8.02 49.42 -37.03
N LEU A 71 -7.09 49.62 -37.96
CA LEU A 71 -6.96 50.86 -38.74
C LEU A 71 -7.81 50.77 -40.01
N LEU A 72 -8.77 51.68 -40.14
CA LEU A 72 -9.62 51.83 -41.32
C LEU A 72 -9.26 53.14 -42.02
N ASP A 73 -8.80 53.04 -43.27
CA ASP A 73 -8.27 54.19 -44.00
C ASP A 73 -9.36 55.17 -44.50
N GLY A 74 -10.60 54.67 -44.59
CA GLY A 74 -11.77 55.41 -45.05
C GLY A 74 -11.96 55.42 -46.57
N VAL A 75 -11.33 54.49 -47.30
CA VAL A 75 -11.38 54.35 -48.77
C VAL A 75 -12.06 53.05 -49.20
N ASP A 76 -11.64 51.90 -48.67
CA ASP A 76 -12.26 50.58 -48.93
C ASP A 76 -12.19 49.58 -47.75
N ASP A 77 -11.54 49.95 -46.64
CA ASP A 77 -11.33 49.09 -45.48
C ASP A 77 -12.53 49.03 -44.50
N TYR A 78 -12.95 47.82 -44.14
CA TYR A 78 -13.88 47.54 -43.04
C TYR A 78 -13.83 46.06 -42.59
N ALA A 79 -14.54 45.73 -41.51
CA ALA A 79 -14.73 44.34 -41.08
C ALA A 79 -16.21 43.93 -41.22
N GLU A 80 -16.43 42.72 -41.74
CA GLU A 80 -17.74 42.14 -42.00
C GLU A 80 -17.96 40.89 -41.14
N VAL A 81 -19.11 40.81 -40.49
CA VAL A 81 -19.53 39.69 -39.67
C VAL A 81 -20.78 39.10 -40.30
N ALA A 82 -20.75 37.79 -40.58
CA ALA A 82 -21.86 37.09 -41.21
C ALA A 82 -23.16 37.23 -40.40
N ASP A 83 -24.30 37.17 -41.09
CA ASP A 83 -25.59 37.16 -40.40
C ASP A 83 -25.74 35.90 -39.53
N ASP A 84 -26.14 36.10 -38.27
CA ASP A 84 -26.36 35.05 -37.27
C ASP A 84 -27.54 35.44 -36.37
N GLU A 85 -28.27 34.44 -35.86
CA GLU A 85 -29.42 34.65 -34.97
C GLU A 85 -29.02 35.42 -33.70
N SER A 86 -27.78 35.26 -33.21
CA SER A 86 -27.31 35.99 -32.02
C SER A 86 -27.12 37.50 -32.25
N LEU A 87 -27.14 37.95 -33.52
CA LEU A 87 -27.06 39.36 -33.92
C LEU A 87 -28.43 39.92 -34.34
N HIS A 88 -29.52 39.19 -34.11
CA HIS A 88 -30.90 39.60 -34.40
C HIS A 88 -31.49 40.48 -33.27
N LEU A 89 -30.87 41.62 -33.09
CA LEU A 89 -31.02 42.54 -31.95
C LEU A 89 -32.23 43.49 -32.05
N TRP A 90 -33.42 42.95 -32.25
CA TRP A 90 -34.61 43.73 -32.62
C TRP A 90 -35.40 44.33 -31.45
N GLU A 91 -35.31 43.71 -30.28
CA GLU A 91 -36.11 44.06 -29.10
C GLU A 91 -35.37 45.04 -28.18
N ALA A 92 -34.08 44.79 -27.94
CA ALA A 92 -33.16 45.67 -27.22
C ALA A 92 -31.72 45.38 -27.66
N HIS A 93 -30.81 46.35 -27.47
CA HIS A 93 -29.37 46.13 -27.64
C HIS A 93 -28.53 47.28 -27.08
N THR A 94 -27.24 47.00 -26.94
CA THR A 94 -26.19 48.00 -26.84
C THR A 94 -25.10 47.74 -27.87
N LEU A 95 -24.69 48.78 -28.59
CA LEU A 95 -23.49 48.76 -29.43
C LEU A 95 -22.49 49.74 -28.82
N GLU A 96 -21.25 49.32 -28.65
CA GLU A 96 -20.18 50.21 -28.19
C GLU A 96 -18.83 49.89 -28.85
N ALA A 97 -17.97 50.90 -28.88
CA ALA A 97 -16.59 50.78 -29.33
C ALA A 97 -15.73 51.90 -28.74
N TRP A 98 -14.43 51.68 -28.67
CA TRP A 98 -13.46 52.77 -28.62
C TRP A 98 -13.12 53.19 -30.05
N VAL A 99 -13.20 54.49 -30.33
CA VAL A 99 -12.92 55.04 -31.66
C VAL A 99 -11.93 56.19 -31.61
N TYR A 100 -11.05 56.25 -32.61
CA TYR A 100 -10.14 57.36 -32.87
C TYR A 100 -10.40 57.87 -34.28
N VAL A 101 -11.14 58.97 -34.40
CA VAL A 101 -11.57 59.52 -35.70
C VAL A 101 -10.47 60.41 -36.28
N ASN A 102 -10.03 60.17 -37.52
CA ASN A 102 -9.02 61.01 -38.17
C ASN A 102 -9.59 62.35 -38.67
N GLU A 103 -10.81 62.33 -39.19
CA GLU A 103 -11.52 63.53 -39.67
C GLU A 103 -13.02 63.45 -39.36
N VAL A 104 -13.61 64.58 -38.95
CA VAL A 104 -15.05 64.65 -38.71
C VAL A 104 -15.80 64.63 -40.04
N ARG A 105 -16.42 63.49 -40.34
CA ARG A 105 -17.29 63.27 -41.50
C ARG A 105 -18.42 62.32 -41.14
N ALA A 106 -19.40 62.18 -42.04
CA ALA A 106 -20.39 61.11 -41.89
C ALA A 106 -19.73 59.76 -42.20
N SER A 107 -19.76 58.83 -41.24
CA SER A 107 -19.20 57.49 -41.39
C SER A 107 -19.82 56.49 -40.42
N ARG A 108 -19.81 55.19 -40.76
CA ARG A 108 -20.37 54.11 -39.94
C ARG A 108 -19.37 53.61 -38.90
N ILE A 109 -19.84 53.25 -37.71
CA ILE A 109 -19.02 52.59 -36.68
C ILE A 109 -19.44 51.13 -36.59
N LEU A 110 -20.72 50.87 -36.30
CA LEU A 110 -21.35 49.55 -36.42
C LEU A 110 -22.67 49.71 -37.18
N ASP A 111 -22.90 48.93 -38.23
CA ASP A 111 -24.11 49.01 -39.06
C ASP A 111 -24.65 47.62 -39.40
N LYS A 112 -25.93 47.39 -39.09
CA LYS A 112 -26.72 46.24 -39.56
C LYS A 112 -28.10 46.74 -39.99
N ILE A 113 -28.14 47.80 -40.81
CA ILE A 113 -29.38 48.35 -41.37
C ILE A 113 -29.36 48.38 -42.89
N THR A 114 -30.52 48.23 -43.53
CA THR A 114 -30.63 48.60 -44.95
C THR A 114 -30.49 50.12 -45.04
N VAL A 115 -29.67 50.60 -45.98
CA VAL A 115 -29.45 52.04 -46.15
C VAL A 115 -30.79 52.78 -46.26
N SER A 116 -31.02 53.72 -45.35
CA SER A 116 -32.22 54.57 -45.23
C SER A 116 -33.52 53.92 -44.70
N THR A 117 -33.50 52.72 -44.12
CA THR A 117 -34.72 52.03 -43.64
C THR A 117 -34.86 51.89 -42.12
N ALA A 118 -33.76 52.03 -41.35
CA ALA A 118 -33.75 51.90 -39.88
C ALA A 118 -34.37 50.58 -39.37
N ASP A 119 -34.01 49.46 -40.01
CA ASP A 119 -34.55 48.12 -39.78
C ASP A 119 -33.66 47.21 -38.90
N GLY A 120 -32.74 47.77 -38.13
CA GLY A 120 -31.76 47.02 -37.33
C GLY A 120 -30.83 47.89 -36.48
N PRO A 121 -29.90 47.28 -35.71
CA PRO A 121 -28.99 47.99 -34.81
C PRO A 121 -27.94 48.76 -35.63
N HIS A 122 -27.68 50.01 -35.22
CA HIS A 122 -26.81 50.90 -35.98
C HIS A 122 -26.24 52.04 -35.11
N LEU A 123 -24.95 52.35 -35.27
CA LEU A 123 -24.22 53.47 -34.65
C LEU A 123 -23.30 54.15 -35.70
N ASP A 124 -23.53 55.42 -36.00
CA ASP A 124 -22.68 56.22 -36.90
C ASP A 124 -22.34 57.62 -36.38
N LEU A 125 -21.45 58.28 -37.13
CA LEU A 125 -21.20 59.72 -37.06
C LEU A 125 -22.09 60.46 -38.06
N PHE A 126 -22.81 61.46 -37.56
CA PHE A 126 -23.53 62.44 -38.36
C PHE A 126 -22.54 63.44 -39.01
N PRO A 127 -22.88 64.16 -40.09
CA PRO A 127 -21.97 65.15 -40.69
C PRO A 127 -21.42 66.24 -39.75
N THR A 128 -22.05 66.45 -38.59
CA THR A 128 -21.55 67.37 -37.54
C THR A 128 -20.50 66.74 -36.62
N GLY A 129 -20.24 65.45 -36.75
CA GLY A 129 -19.41 64.65 -35.83
C GLY A 129 -20.16 64.09 -34.63
N ALA A 130 -21.44 64.43 -34.45
CA ALA A 130 -22.25 63.86 -33.37
C ALA A 130 -22.63 62.41 -33.67
N LEU A 131 -22.76 61.59 -32.63
CA LEU A 131 -23.27 60.23 -32.78
C LEU A 131 -24.71 60.24 -33.30
N ARG A 132 -25.07 59.23 -34.07
CA ARG A 132 -26.44 58.99 -34.49
C ARG A 132 -26.76 57.50 -34.51
N SER A 133 -27.99 57.20 -34.12
CA SER A 133 -28.60 55.89 -34.30
C SER A 133 -30.04 56.05 -34.78
N CYS A 134 -30.51 55.10 -35.57
CA CYS A 134 -31.82 55.15 -36.21
C CYS A 134 -32.61 53.89 -35.87
N ALA A 135 -33.69 54.06 -35.13
CA ALA A 135 -34.63 53.01 -34.75
C ALA A 135 -36.05 53.49 -35.11
N GLY A 136 -36.39 53.46 -36.40
CA GLY A 136 -37.54 54.19 -36.96
C GLY A 136 -37.28 55.69 -37.14
N THR A 137 -37.10 56.44 -36.03
CA THR A 137 -36.64 57.83 -36.05
C THR A 137 -35.15 57.90 -35.71
N CYS A 138 -34.39 58.75 -36.40
CA CYS A 138 -32.98 58.94 -36.08
C CYS A 138 -32.80 59.92 -34.93
N VAL A 139 -32.06 59.50 -33.90
CA VAL A 139 -31.60 60.33 -32.80
C VAL A 139 -30.17 60.78 -33.12
N VAL A 140 -29.89 62.07 -33.02
CA VAL A 140 -28.56 62.66 -33.19
C VAL A 140 -28.15 63.26 -31.85
N GLY A 141 -26.94 62.95 -31.40
CA GLY A 141 -26.38 63.46 -30.16
C GLY A 141 -26.11 64.97 -30.18
N GLU A 142 -25.94 65.54 -29.01
CA GLU A 142 -25.61 66.95 -28.79
C GLU A 142 -24.10 67.22 -28.88
N GLU A 143 -23.28 66.22 -28.55
CA GLU A 143 -21.83 66.31 -28.53
C GLU A 143 -21.20 65.68 -29.79
N ALA A 144 -20.21 66.36 -30.36
CA ALA A 144 -19.42 65.84 -31.47
C ALA A 144 -18.22 65.04 -30.95
N VAL A 145 -17.98 63.87 -31.54
CA VAL A 145 -16.78 63.07 -31.26
C VAL A 145 -15.56 63.85 -31.75
N PRO A 146 -14.58 64.16 -30.86
CA PRO A 146 -13.40 64.91 -31.25
C PRO A 146 -12.52 64.11 -32.21
N ALA A 147 -12.02 64.75 -33.26
CA ALA A 147 -10.98 64.18 -34.10
C ALA A 147 -9.68 64.01 -33.29
N GLU A 148 -8.86 63.05 -33.70
CA GLU A 148 -7.53 62.80 -33.16
C GLU A 148 -7.51 62.46 -31.65
N THR A 149 -8.61 61.96 -31.10
CA THR A 149 -8.73 61.58 -29.68
C THR A 149 -9.50 60.26 -29.53
N TRP A 150 -8.99 59.33 -28.72
CA TRP A 150 -9.72 58.12 -28.35
C TRP A 150 -10.97 58.49 -27.56
N THR A 151 -12.12 58.06 -28.07
CA THR A 151 -13.43 58.36 -27.50
C THR A 151 -14.20 57.05 -27.39
N HIS A 152 -14.75 56.75 -26.21
CA HIS A 152 -15.71 55.64 -26.07
C HIS A 152 -17.06 56.12 -26.58
N VAL A 153 -17.68 55.33 -27.46
CA VAL A 153 -18.96 55.66 -28.06
C VAL A 153 -19.89 54.49 -27.85
N ALA A 154 -21.13 54.77 -27.44
CA ALA A 154 -22.13 53.73 -27.28
C ALA A 154 -23.54 54.21 -27.66
N VAL A 155 -24.38 53.25 -28.01
CA VAL A 155 -25.84 53.43 -28.10
C VAL A 155 -26.53 52.32 -27.33
N THR A 156 -27.55 52.68 -26.54
CA THR A 156 -28.48 51.73 -25.91
C THR A 156 -29.85 51.89 -26.55
N TYR A 157 -30.54 50.78 -26.78
CA TYR A 157 -31.92 50.71 -27.25
C TYR A 157 -32.69 49.71 -26.39
N ASP A 158 -33.71 50.19 -25.67
CA ASP A 158 -34.41 49.42 -24.63
C ASP A 158 -35.80 48.91 -25.06
N GLY A 159 -36.12 48.93 -26.36
CA GLY A 159 -37.44 48.61 -26.85
C GLY A 159 -38.43 49.79 -26.84
N GLY A 160 -37.94 51.03 -26.71
CA GLY A 160 -38.76 52.24 -26.88
C GLY A 160 -37.97 53.55 -26.95
N THR A 161 -36.72 53.55 -26.48
CA THR A 161 -35.84 54.69 -26.38
C THR A 161 -34.46 54.36 -26.94
N VAL A 162 -33.89 55.25 -27.73
CA VAL A 162 -32.47 55.25 -28.09
C VAL A 162 -31.75 56.28 -27.23
N THR A 163 -30.65 55.89 -26.60
CA THR A 163 -29.76 56.80 -25.86
C THR A 163 -28.34 56.67 -26.39
N LEU A 164 -27.69 57.80 -26.67
CA LEU A 164 -26.33 57.90 -27.20
C LEU A 164 -25.39 58.36 -26.10
N TYR A 165 -24.20 57.77 -26.04
CA TYR A 165 -23.20 58.04 -25.02
C TYR A 165 -21.84 58.36 -25.64
N VAL A 166 -21.16 59.37 -25.08
CA VAL A 166 -19.80 59.77 -25.41
C VAL A 166 -19.00 59.76 -24.11
N ASN A 167 -17.92 58.96 -24.05
CA ASN A 167 -17.09 58.78 -22.87
C ASN A 167 -17.89 58.43 -21.59
N GLY A 168 -18.84 57.49 -21.73
CA GLY A 168 -19.71 57.07 -20.61
C GLY A 168 -20.85 58.03 -20.27
N GLU A 169 -20.86 59.27 -20.77
CA GLU A 169 -21.90 60.26 -20.47
C GLU A 169 -22.99 60.29 -21.55
N ALA A 170 -24.26 60.35 -21.14
CA ALA A 170 -25.39 60.40 -22.05
C ALA A 170 -25.47 61.77 -22.76
N GLY A 171 -25.33 61.78 -24.09
CA GLY A 171 -25.26 62.98 -24.92
C GLY A 171 -26.45 63.17 -25.88
N GLY A 172 -27.47 62.32 -25.84
CA GLY A 172 -28.70 62.49 -26.62
C GLY A 172 -29.66 61.31 -26.48
N SER A 173 -30.97 61.57 -26.46
CA SER A 173 -31.99 60.50 -26.40
C SER A 173 -33.23 60.83 -27.21
N GLY A 174 -33.97 59.80 -27.61
CA GLY A 174 -35.21 59.98 -28.36
C GLY A 174 -36.04 58.70 -28.49
N SER A 175 -37.28 58.87 -28.91
CA SER A 175 -38.22 57.75 -29.10
C SER A 175 -37.85 56.91 -30.31
N ALA A 176 -37.94 55.59 -30.14
CA ALA A 176 -37.65 54.58 -31.15
C ALA A 176 -38.87 53.71 -31.45
N ALA A 177 -38.89 53.10 -32.65
CA ALA A 177 -39.82 52.05 -32.99
C ALA A 177 -39.44 50.75 -32.28
N SER A 178 -40.44 49.95 -31.88
CA SER A 178 -40.23 48.67 -31.20
C SER A 178 -41.29 47.61 -31.56
N PRO A 179 -40.89 46.36 -31.87
CA PRO A 179 -39.51 45.97 -32.15
C PRO A 179 -39.02 46.60 -33.46
N LEU A 180 -37.71 46.56 -33.71
CA LEU A 180 -37.17 46.92 -35.01
C LEU A 180 -37.69 45.95 -36.08
N PRO A 181 -37.94 46.41 -37.33
CA PRO A 181 -38.44 45.56 -38.41
C PRO A 181 -37.60 44.32 -38.74
N GLY A 182 -36.32 44.33 -38.40
CA GLY A 182 -35.37 43.24 -38.63
C GLY A 182 -34.88 43.14 -40.07
N ASN A 183 -33.73 42.50 -40.25
CA ASN A 183 -33.13 42.20 -41.56
C ASN A 183 -32.18 40.98 -41.44
N ALA A 184 -31.67 40.50 -42.57
CA ALA A 184 -30.69 39.41 -42.66
C ALA A 184 -29.37 39.89 -43.29
N LEU A 185 -28.97 41.14 -43.00
CA LEU A 185 -27.73 41.73 -43.50
C LEU A 185 -26.56 41.31 -42.59
N PRO A 186 -25.32 41.19 -43.12
CA PRO A 186 -24.16 41.10 -42.25
C PRO A 186 -24.05 42.34 -41.35
N LEU A 187 -23.47 42.18 -40.16
CA LEU A 187 -23.05 43.31 -39.33
C LEU A 187 -21.71 43.82 -39.87
N ARG A 188 -21.58 45.12 -40.08
CA ARG A 188 -20.32 45.73 -40.53
C ARG A 188 -19.77 46.69 -39.49
N ILE A 189 -18.47 46.57 -39.25
CA ILE A 189 -17.68 47.47 -38.42
C ILE A 189 -16.93 48.40 -39.38
N GLY A 190 -17.34 49.67 -39.42
CA GLY A 190 -16.71 50.70 -40.24
C GLY A 190 -17.30 50.96 -41.62
N ALA A 191 -18.38 50.28 -42.04
CA ALA A 191 -19.07 50.49 -43.32
C ALA A 191 -20.58 50.29 -43.21
N ASP A 192 -21.36 50.79 -44.17
CA ASP A 192 -22.79 50.51 -44.28
C ASP A 192 -23.09 49.20 -45.01
N SER A 193 -24.37 48.81 -45.10
CA SER A 193 -24.81 47.58 -45.79
C SER A 193 -24.51 47.51 -47.30
N ASN A 194 -24.08 48.59 -47.95
CA ASN A 194 -23.58 48.58 -49.33
C ASN A 194 -22.04 48.58 -49.41
N GLY A 195 -21.34 48.75 -48.29
CA GLY A 195 -19.87 48.86 -48.23
C GLY A 195 -19.41 50.29 -48.44
N GLU A 196 -20.30 51.27 -48.24
CA GLU A 196 -20.03 52.70 -48.34
C GLU A 196 -20.04 53.35 -46.95
N GLY A 197 -19.93 54.69 -46.89
CA GLY A 197 -19.98 55.43 -45.61
C GLY A 197 -18.82 55.09 -44.67
N LEU A 198 -17.63 54.88 -45.24
CA LEU A 198 -16.49 54.27 -44.57
C LEU A 198 -15.95 55.11 -43.41
N PHE A 199 -15.58 54.42 -42.34
CA PHE A 199 -14.87 55.00 -41.19
C PHE A 199 -13.43 55.32 -41.55
N SER A 200 -12.97 56.53 -41.19
CA SER A 200 -11.55 56.91 -41.31
C SER A 200 -10.98 57.13 -39.92
N GLY A 201 -10.17 56.18 -39.46
CA GLY A 201 -9.69 56.17 -38.09
C GLY A 201 -9.34 54.78 -37.57
N ARG A 202 -9.21 54.67 -36.25
CA ARG A 202 -8.96 53.40 -35.56
C ARG A 202 -10.16 53.00 -34.74
N ILE A 203 -10.49 51.71 -34.74
CA ILE A 203 -11.57 51.12 -33.93
C ILE A 203 -10.98 50.01 -33.06
N ASP A 204 -11.38 50.02 -31.80
CA ASP A 204 -10.90 49.12 -30.77
C ASP A 204 -12.07 48.69 -29.86
N GLU A 205 -11.94 47.56 -29.19
CA GLU A 205 -12.86 47.11 -28.13
C GLU A 205 -14.35 47.12 -28.54
N VAL A 206 -14.66 46.59 -29.72
CA VAL A 206 -16.04 46.58 -30.25
C VAL A 206 -16.86 45.55 -29.51
N ARG A 207 -17.96 45.96 -28.90
CA ARG A 207 -18.84 45.08 -28.12
C ARG A 207 -20.30 45.26 -28.51
N VAL A 208 -21.02 44.15 -28.47
CA VAL A 208 -22.43 44.05 -28.84
C VAL A 208 -23.16 43.29 -27.74
N TYR A 209 -24.22 43.88 -27.21
CA TYR A 209 -25.06 43.30 -26.17
C TYR A 209 -26.49 43.09 -26.67
N ASP A 210 -27.14 42.02 -26.21
CA ASP A 210 -28.54 41.68 -26.51
C ASP A 210 -29.57 42.38 -25.62
N ARG A 211 -29.10 43.30 -24.77
CA ARG A 211 -29.91 44.15 -23.90
C ARG A 211 -29.42 45.59 -23.92
N ALA A 212 -30.27 46.51 -23.48
CA ALA A 212 -29.84 47.87 -23.17
C ALA A 212 -29.05 47.90 -21.86
N LEU A 213 -27.79 48.34 -21.93
CA LEU A 213 -27.03 48.69 -20.74
C LEU A 213 -27.58 49.94 -20.06
N SER A 214 -27.53 49.97 -18.73
CA SER A 214 -27.81 51.17 -17.94
C SER A 214 -26.70 52.21 -18.08
N ALA A 215 -26.99 53.47 -17.71
CA ALA A 215 -25.97 54.54 -17.77
C ALA A 215 -24.73 54.22 -16.92
N ASP A 216 -24.91 53.59 -15.76
CA ASP A 216 -23.80 53.19 -14.89
C ASP A 216 -22.96 52.06 -15.51
N GLU A 217 -23.60 51.11 -16.20
CA GLU A 217 -22.93 50.01 -16.93
C GLU A 217 -22.14 50.53 -18.14
N VAL A 218 -22.67 51.52 -18.87
CA VAL A 218 -21.95 52.16 -19.98
C VAL A 218 -20.75 52.97 -19.44
N ALA A 219 -20.92 53.70 -18.33
CA ALA A 219 -19.83 54.39 -17.66
C ALA A 219 -18.76 53.41 -17.14
N GLN A 220 -19.16 52.26 -16.59
CA GLN A 220 -18.26 51.19 -16.18
C GLN A 220 -17.43 50.65 -17.37
N ASN A 221 -18.05 50.41 -18.52
CA ASN A 221 -17.34 49.94 -19.72
C ASN A 221 -16.35 50.97 -20.27
N HIS A 222 -16.64 52.27 -20.11
CA HIS A 222 -15.71 53.36 -20.41
C HIS A 222 -14.54 53.42 -19.41
N ASP A 223 -14.83 53.30 -18.12
CA ASP A 223 -13.84 53.43 -17.04
C ASP A 223 -12.97 52.17 -16.85
N ALA A 224 -13.29 51.07 -17.56
CA ALA A 224 -12.54 49.83 -17.50
C ALA A 224 -11.05 50.06 -17.84
N ASP A 225 -10.15 49.52 -17.00
CA ASP A 225 -8.70 49.73 -17.10
C ASP A 225 -7.96 48.61 -17.85
N ARG A 226 -8.68 47.55 -18.26
CA ARG A 226 -8.18 46.40 -19.02
C ARG A 226 -9.27 45.72 -19.85
N PRO A 227 -8.93 45.03 -20.95
CA PRO A 227 -9.85 44.17 -21.70
C PRO A 227 -10.20 42.87 -20.94
N LEU A 228 -11.15 42.07 -21.44
CA LEU A 228 -11.45 40.73 -20.89
C LEU A 228 -10.32 39.72 -21.19
N ASP A 229 -10.05 38.82 -20.25
CA ASP A 229 -9.07 37.74 -20.41
C ASP A 229 -9.52 36.66 -21.42
N LYS A 230 -8.56 35.96 -22.05
CA LYS A 230 -8.82 34.89 -23.05
C LYS A 230 -9.43 33.65 -22.38
N VAL A 231 -10.53 33.13 -22.93
CA VAL A 231 -11.05 31.79 -22.62
C VAL A 231 -10.63 30.82 -23.74
N ASN A 232 -10.11 29.65 -23.39
CA ASN A 232 -9.85 28.57 -24.34
C ASN A 232 -11.20 27.88 -24.68
N PRO A 233 -11.68 27.92 -25.94
CA PRO A 233 -12.98 27.35 -26.32
C PRO A 233 -13.05 25.82 -26.19
N ASP A 234 -11.90 25.14 -26.11
CA ASP A 234 -11.82 23.68 -25.87
C ASP A 234 -11.69 23.32 -24.38
N SER A 235 -11.66 24.31 -23.48
CA SER A 235 -11.53 24.06 -22.04
C SER A 235 -12.77 23.38 -21.49
N LYS A 236 -12.56 22.34 -20.67
CA LYS A 236 -13.64 21.69 -19.91
C LYS A 236 -13.89 22.35 -18.55
N ILE A 237 -13.11 23.39 -18.24
CA ILE A 237 -13.25 24.16 -17.01
C ILE A 237 -14.57 24.93 -17.07
N LYS A 238 -15.38 24.74 -16.03
CA LYS A 238 -16.68 25.39 -15.82
C LYS A 238 -16.62 26.27 -14.58
N PRO A 239 -17.61 27.17 -14.39
CA PRO A 239 -17.81 27.81 -13.09
C PRO A 239 -17.85 26.79 -11.96
N TYR A 240 -17.23 27.10 -10.82
CA TYR A 240 -17.07 26.16 -9.71
C TYR A 240 -18.41 25.56 -9.25
N ASP A 241 -19.42 26.41 -9.06
CA ASP A 241 -20.76 26.02 -8.59
C ASP A 241 -21.55 25.14 -9.59
N GLU A 242 -21.10 25.03 -10.85
CA GLU A 242 -21.68 24.08 -11.82
C GLU A 242 -21.11 22.67 -11.66
N VAL A 243 -19.93 22.53 -11.06
CA VAL A 243 -19.25 21.25 -10.83
C VAL A 243 -19.47 20.79 -9.40
N ILE A 244 -19.17 21.67 -8.44
CA ILE A 244 -19.40 21.47 -7.02
C ILE A 244 -20.67 22.23 -6.64
N THR A 245 -21.81 21.58 -6.90
CA THR A 245 -23.14 22.18 -6.69
C THR A 245 -23.48 22.29 -5.20
N GLU A 246 -24.56 23.01 -4.87
CA GLU A 246 -25.09 23.10 -3.49
C GLU A 246 -25.44 21.73 -2.85
N ASP A 247 -25.67 20.69 -3.66
CA ASP A 247 -25.90 19.31 -3.21
C ASP A 247 -24.60 18.53 -2.85
N ALA A 248 -23.42 19.16 -2.94
CA ALA A 248 -22.15 18.50 -2.69
C ALA A 248 -21.95 18.14 -1.20
N GLU A 249 -21.58 16.88 -0.94
CA GLU A 249 -21.07 16.43 0.35
C GLU A 249 -19.54 16.58 0.35
N SER A 250 -19.03 17.61 1.03
CA SER A 250 -17.60 17.96 1.04
C SER A 250 -16.94 17.57 2.36
N GLN A 251 -15.72 17.03 2.29
CA GLN A 251 -14.87 16.72 3.44
C GLN A 251 -13.46 17.27 3.19
N GLU A 252 -12.92 18.00 4.16
CA GLU A 252 -11.55 18.55 4.09
C GLU A 252 -10.50 17.54 4.56
N GLY A 253 -9.32 17.57 3.96
CA GLY A 253 -8.13 16.82 4.37
C GLY A 253 -6.94 17.24 3.52
N VAL A 254 -6.02 16.31 3.21
CA VAL A 254 -4.86 16.63 2.34
C VAL A 254 -5.33 17.13 0.96
N PHE A 255 -6.41 16.53 0.42
CA PHE A 255 -7.25 17.13 -0.61
C PHE A 255 -8.66 17.32 -0.02
N THR A 256 -9.40 18.30 -0.52
CA THR A 256 -10.85 18.34 -0.27
C THR A 256 -11.51 17.31 -1.19
N VAL A 257 -12.36 16.46 -0.62
CA VAL A 257 -13.12 15.44 -1.36
C VAL A 257 -14.57 15.85 -1.40
N HIS A 258 -15.12 15.97 -2.61
CA HIS A 258 -16.54 16.25 -2.81
C HIS A 258 -17.23 15.03 -3.39
N LYS A 259 -18.42 14.75 -2.89
CA LYS A 259 -19.35 13.82 -3.52
C LYS A 259 -20.56 14.59 -4.02
N VAL A 260 -20.80 14.54 -5.32
CA VAL A 260 -21.98 15.14 -5.96
C VAL A 260 -22.76 14.00 -6.61
N TRP A 261 -23.89 13.63 -6.00
CA TRP A 261 -24.66 12.43 -6.36
C TRP A 261 -23.81 11.14 -6.28
N ASP A 262 -23.52 10.52 -7.41
CA ASP A 262 -22.73 9.28 -7.56
C ASP A 262 -21.27 9.54 -7.97
N LYS A 263 -20.89 10.80 -8.15
CA LYS A 263 -19.54 11.20 -8.58
C LYS A 263 -18.69 11.69 -7.42
N TRP A 264 -17.41 11.37 -7.51
CA TRP A 264 -16.40 11.74 -6.53
C TRP A 264 -15.37 12.67 -7.18
N TYR A 265 -15.06 13.76 -6.49
CA TYR A 265 -14.14 14.78 -6.95
C TYR A 265 -13.04 15.01 -5.94
N TYR A 266 -11.82 15.22 -6.44
CA TYR A 266 -10.74 15.79 -5.66
C TYR A 266 -10.59 17.25 -6.03
N GLU A 267 -10.60 18.11 -5.03
CA GLU A 267 -10.12 19.47 -5.10
C GLU A 267 -8.71 19.49 -4.50
N ILE A 268 -7.72 19.65 -5.37
CA ILE A 268 -6.30 19.50 -5.03
C ILE A 268 -5.71 20.90 -4.82
N PRO A 269 -5.22 21.22 -3.60
CA PRO A 269 -4.56 22.50 -3.33
C PRO A 269 -3.29 22.66 -4.19
N PRO A 270 -2.93 23.89 -4.61
CA PRO A 270 -1.72 24.14 -5.39
C PRO A 270 -0.43 23.63 -4.73
N ASP A 271 -0.36 23.70 -3.40
CA ASP A 271 0.82 23.30 -2.61
C ASP A 271 1.04 21.78 -2.55
N GLU A 272 -0.01 21.00 -2.85
CA GLU A 272 0.03 19.53 -2.91
C GLU A 272 0.38 19.02 -4.31
N LEU A 273 0.25 19.85 -5.35
CA LEU A 273 0.73 19.51 -6.68
C LEU A 273 2.26 19.42 -6.67
N GLY A 274 2.79 18.34 -7.25
CA GLY A 274 4.22 18.03 -7.23
C GLY A 274 4.71 17.36 -5.94
N ARG A 275 3.84 17.14 -4.94
CA ARG A 275 4.16 16.36 -3.73
C ARG A 275 4.02 14.87 -3.97
N LEU A 276 4.82 14.10 -3.22
CA LEU A 276 4.88 12.64 -3.37
C LEU A 276 3.91 11.97 -2.42
N PHE A 277 3.13 11.04 -2.93
CA PHE A 277 2.23 10.20 -2.15
C PHE A 277 2.62 8.74 -2.31
N LEU A 278 2.57 7.96 -1.23
CA LEU A 278 2.65 6.52 -1.29
C LEU A 278 1.24 5.96 -1.44
N TRP A 279 0.97 5.33 -2.58
CA TRP A 279 -0.29 4.67 -2.86
C TRP A 279 -0.19 3.17 -2.58
N VAL A 280 -0.83 2.72 -1.50
CA VAL A 280 -0.95 1.32 -1.11
C VAL A 280 -2.35 0.83 -1.45
N SER A 281 -2.45 -0.25 -2.23
CA SER A 281 -3.73 -0.88 -2.55
C SER A 281 -3.79 -2.28 -1.95
N SER A 282 -4.90 -2.61 -1.30
CA SER A 282 -5.12 -3.90 -0.66
C SER A 282 -6.54 -4.42 -0.91
N VAL A 283 -6.73 -5.72 -0.79
CA VAL A 283 -8.07 -6.32 -0.76
C VAL A 283 -8.59 -6.16 0.66
N ALA A 284 -9.57 -5.30 0.89
CA ALA A 284 -10.19 -5.13 2.21
C ALA A 284 -11.17 -6.27 2.54
N LYS A 285 -11.96 -6.70 1.54
CA LYS A 285 -12.95 -7.78 1.70
C LYS A 285 -13.05 -8.59 0.41
N THR A 286 -13.37 -9.87 0.54
CA THR A 286 -13.73 -10.71 -0.61
C THR A 286 -15.12 -11.29 -0.40
N GLN A 287 -15.80 -11.64 -1.50
CA GLN A 287 -17.02 -12.43 -1.44
C GLN A 287 -16.79 -13.73 -0.63
N THR A 288 -17.79 -14.09 0.18
CA THR A 288 -17.73 -15.28 1.04
C THR A 288 -17.35 -16.55 0.25
N GLY A 289 -16.26 -17.19 0.68
CA GLY A 289 -15.76 -18.43 0.08
C GLY A 289 -14.78 -18.27 -1.09
N VAL A 290 -14.38 -17.03 -1.42
CA VAL A 290 -13.36 -16.72 -2.45
C VAL A 290 -11.98 -16.53 -1.82
N GLY A 291 -11.89 -15.83 -0.69
CA GLY A 291 -10.63 -15.51 -0.03
C GLY A 291 -10.83 -14.73 1.27
N PHE A 292 -9.85 -13.90 1.62
CA PHE A 292 -9.89 -13.02 2.80
C PHE A 292 -9.30 -11.66 2.46
N GLY A 293 -9.66 -10.64 3.25
CA GLY A 293 -9.10 -9.30 3.15
C GLY A 293 -7.79 -9.13 3.92
N GLY A 294 -7.17 -7.96 3.85
CA GLY A 294 -5.91 -7.62 4.51
C GLY A 294 -4.67 -7.91 3.66
N ARG A 295 -4.87 -8.29 2.39
CA ARG A 295 -3.76 -8.60 1.48
C ARG A 295 -3.40 -7.37 0.64
N THR A 296 -2.23 -6.81 0.85
CA THR A 296 -1.66 -5.77 -0.03
C THR A 296 -1.44 -6.36 -1.42
N GLN A 297 -1.94 -5.66 -2.45
CA GLN A 297 -1.69 -5.98 -3.85
C GLN A 297 -0.41 -5.33 -4.33
N ASN A 298 -0.26 -4.04 -4.06
CA ASN A 298 0.93 -3.30 -4.44
C ASN A 298 1.05 -1.98 -3.65
N ALA A 299 2.26 -1.45 -3.58
CA ALA A 299 2.57 -0.14 -3.00
C ALA A 299 3.50 0.61 -3.95
N VAL A 300 3.11 1.81 -4.37
CA VAL A 300 3.87 2.61 -5.34
C VAL A 300 3.90 4.08 -4.96
N VAL A 301 4.95 4.81 -5.31
CA VAL A 301 4.98 6.26 -5.13
C VAL A 301 4.34 6.93 -6.33
N VAL A 302 3.46 7.88 -6.07
CA VAL A 302 2.78 8.69 -7.08
C VAL A 302 2.96 10.18 -6.84
N ARG A 303 2.75 10.96 -7.89
CA ARG A 303 2.79 12.42 -7.85
C ARG A 303 1.68 12.98 -8.74
N TRP A 304 1.01 14.03 -8.27
CA TRP A 304 0.00 14.76 -9.02
C TRP A 304 0.63 16.01 -9.64
N ASP A 305 0.75 16.05 -10.97
CA ASP A 305 1.36 17.16 -11.70
C ASP A 305 0.32 17.90 -12.55
N ARG A 306 0.21 19.21 -12.41
CA ARG A 306 -0.61 20.03 -13.32
C ARG A 306 0.11 20.24 -14.65
N ARG A 307 -0.63 20.08 -15.75
CA ARG A 307 -0.20 20.38 -17.12
C ARG A 307 -1.37 21.01 -17.88
N GLU A 308 -1.32 22.32 -18.06
CA GLU A 308 -2.41 23.08 -18.69
C GLU A 308 -3.75 22.82 -17.98
N ASP A 309 -4.80 22.45 -18.72
CA ASP A 309 -6.14 22.11 -18.21
C ASP A 309 -6.24 20.64 -17.77
N GLN A 310 -5.12 20.00 -17.42
CA GLN A 310 -5.09 18.61 -16.95
C GLN A 310 -4.25 18.43 -15.68
N VAL A 311 -4.62 17.43 -14.88
CA VAL A 311 -3.81 16.87 -13.80
C VAL A 311 -3.36 15.47 -14.19
N LEU A 312 -2.06 15.21 -14.08
CA LEU A 312 -1.44 13.92 -14.40
C LEU A 312 -1.08 13.21 -13.11
N LEU A 313 -1.60 11.99 -12.93
CA LEU A 313 -1.15 11.08 -11.88
C LEU A 313 0.02 10.26 -12.42
N ARG A 314 1.22 10.45 -11.86
CA ARG A 314 2.45 9.80 -12.32
C ARG A 314 2.96 8.77 -11.33
N LEU A 315 3.55 7.70 -11.86
CA LEU A 315 4.27 6.69 -11.11
C LEU A 315 5.75 7.09 -10.96
N MET A 316 6.18 7.29 -9.72
CA MET A 316 7.55 7.64 -9.36
C MET A 316 8.32 6.38 -8.92
N GLN A 317 9.55 6.22 -9.41
CA GLN A 317 10.40 5.07 -9.08
C GLN A 317 11.67 5.51 -8.37
N TYR A 318 11.94 4.91 -7.21
CA TYR A 318 13.16 5.15 -6.42
C TYR A 318 14.08 3.94 -6.39
N ARG A 319 13.89 3.00 -7.32
CA ARG A 319 14.77 1.84 -7.47
C ARG A 319 16.11 2.23 -8.09
N ILE A 320 16.14 3.20 -9.00
CA ILE A 320 17.37 3.68 -9.66
C ILE A 320 17.60 5.11 -9.16
N VAL A 321 18.75 5.35 -8.54
CA VAL A 321 19.05 6.65 -7.92
C VAL A 321 20.47 7.10 -8.27
N ALA A 322 20.68 8.41 -8.22
CA ALA A 322 21.99 9.03 -8.26
C ALA A 322 21.95 10.30 -7.40
N ASP A 323 23.09 10.62 -6.81
CA ASP A 323 23.30 11.87 -6.08
C ASP A 323 23.13 13.07 -7.03
N GLU A 324 22.20 13.99 -6.70
CA GLU A 324 21.82 15.15 -7.53
C GLU A 324 23.00 16.07 -7.84
N GLU A 325 24.02 16.10 -6.97
CA GLU A 325 25.22 16.91 -7.18
C GLU A 325 26.17 16.32 -8.23
N LYS A 326 25.97 15.05 -8.62
CA LYS A 326 26.85 14.34 -9.55
C LYS A 326 26.33 14.40 -10.97
N THR A 327 27.25 14.49 -11.92
CA THR A 327 26.92 14.56 -13.35
C THR A 327 26.10 13.38 -13.87
N VAL A 328 26.28 12.19 -13.28
CA VAL A 328 25.53 10.97 -13.61
C VAL A 328 24.03 11.07 -13.28
N TYR A 329 23.64 11.94 -12.34
CA TYR A 329 22.23 12.23 -12.06
C TYR A 329 21.47 12.66 -13.32
N ASN A 330 22.06 13.56 -14.12
CA ASN A 330 21.46 13.99 -15.38
C ASN A 330 21.23 12.82 -16.35
N ALA A 331 22.08 11.79 -16.33
CA ALA A 331 21.91 10.61 -17.16
C ALA A 331 20.80 9.69 -16.63
N VAL A 332 20.68 9.56 -15.30
CA VAL A 332 19.57 8.83 -14.65
C VAL A 332 18.23 9.51 -14.97
N GLU A 333 18.13 10.82 -14.75
CA GLU A 333 16.94 11.62 -15.08
C GLU A 333 16.61 11.56 -16.58
N ALA A 334 17.60 11.69 -17.47
CA ALA A 334 17.36 11.60 -18.91
C ALA A 334 16.98 10.19 -19.39
N SER A 335 17.31 9.15 -18.63
CA SER A 335 17.01 7.75 -18.98
C SER A 335 15.61 7.29 -18.55
N SER A 336 14.95 8.07 -17.70
CA SER A 336 13.72 7.70 -17.02
C SER A 336 12.68 8.81 -17.15
N TYR A 337 11.53 8.49 -17.75
CA TYR A 337 10.37 9.38 -17.72
C TYR A 337 9.30 8.74 -16.83
N PRO A 338 8.83 9.40 -15.75
CA PRO A 338 7.81 8.83 -14.87
C PRO A 338 6.54 8.48 -15.66
N ALA A 339 6.12 7.22 -15.58
CA ALA A 339 4.97 6.73 -16.31
C ALA A 339 3.70 7.47 -15.86
N ILE A 340 2.84 7.84 -16.80
CA ILE A 340 1.54 8.45 -16.49
C ILE A 340 0.55 7.31 -16.25
N ILE A 341 0.04 7.21 -15.02
CA ILE A 341 -1.02 6.27 -14.65
C ILE A 341 -2.34 6.74 -15.27
N ARG A 342 -2.65 8.03 -15.08
CA ARG A 342 -3.88 8.65 -15.60
C ARG A 342 -3.72 10.15 -15.82
N ALA A 343 -4.50 10.69 -16.75
CA ALA A 343 -4.70 12.11 -16.94
C ALA A 343 -6.16 12.45 -16.64
N PHE A 344 -6.39 13.53 -15.91
CA PHE A 344 -7.68 14.04 -15.51
C PHE A 344 -7.85 15.43 -16.10
N ASP A 345 -9.02 15.71 -16.68
CA ASP A 345 -9.36 17.07 -17.10
C ASP A 345 -9.69 17.91 -15.85
N VAL A 346 -9.19 19.14 -15.79
CA VAL A 346 -9.60 20.11 -14.77
C VAL A 346 -11.02 20.56 -15.12
N LEU A 347 -11.95 20.38 -14.18
CA LEU A 347 -13.37 20.67 -14.38
C LEU A 347 -13.77 22.03 -13.79
N ALA A 348 -13.10 22.45 -12.71
CA ALA A 348 -13.28 23.77 -12.10
C ALA A 348 -11.97 24.19 -11.41
N ILE A 349 -11.87 25.48 -11.10
CA ILE A 349 -10.80 26.07 -10.29
C ILE A 349 -11.46 26.75 -9.09
N GLY A 350 -11.00 26.44 -7.88
CA GLY A 350 -11.46 27.07 -6.64
C GLY A 350 -10.88 28.47 -6.45
N ASP A 351 -11.44 29.22 -5.50
CA ASP A 351 -11.01 30.59 -5.19
C ASP A 351 -9.55 30.68 -4.69
N ASP A 352 -8.98 29.57 -4.22
CA ASP A 352 -7.61 29.42 -3.74
C ASP A 352 -6.66 28.82 -4.81
N ASP A 353 -7.07 28.85 -6.08
CA ASP A 353 -6.38 28.24 -7.23
C ASP A 353 -6.32 26.69 -7.19
N SER A 354 -7.03 26.05 -6.26
CA SER A 354 -7.19 24.59 -6.23
C SER A 354 -7.85 24.08 -7.52
N VAL A 355 -7.49 22.87 -7.93
CA VAL A 355 -8.01 22.26 -9.16
C VAL A 355 -8.97 21.13 -8.83
N VAL A 356 -10.16 21.16 -9.43
CA VAL A 356 -11.20 20.14 -9.24
C VAL A 356 -11.14 19.12 -10.37
N ILE A 357 -10.98 17.84 -10.02
CA ILE A 357 -10.97 16.70 -10.96
C ILE A 357 -11.95 15.62 -10.51
N GLU A 358 -12.54 14.88 -11.45
CA GLU A 358 -13.39 13.71 -11.14
C GLU A 358 -12.56 12.43 -11.07
N VAL A 359 -12.72 11.64 -10.00
CA VAL A 359 -11.84 10.51 -9.67
C VAL A 359 -12.56 9.17 -9.53
N GLY A 360 -13.87 9.09 -9.76
CA GLY A 360 -14.63 7.85 -9.57
C GLY A 360 -14.09 6.69 -10.41
N ASP A 361 -13.73 7.00 -11.65
CA ASP A 361 -13.13 6.06 -12.60
C ASP A 361 -11.73 5.56 -12.17
N LEU A 362 -11.01 6.31 -11.33
CA LEU A 362 -9.68 5.91 -10.82
C LEU A 362 -9.79 4.59 -10.05
N PHE A 363 -10.82 4.44 -9.22
CA PHE A 363 -10.98 3.31 -8.32
C PHE A 363 -11.85 2.18 -8.88
N THR A 364 -12.63 2.46 -9.93
CA THR A 364 -13.55 1.48 -10.53
C THR A 364 -13.01 0.85 -11.81
N SER A 365 -11.79 1.20 -12.22
CA SER A 365 -11.12 0.63 -13.39
C SER A 365 -10.14 -0.50 -13.04
N ASP A 366 -9.96 -1.46 -13.96
CA ASP A 366 -9.02 -2.58 -13.79
C ASP A 366 -7.58 -2.11 -14.05
N MET A 367 -6.99 -1.39 -13.10
CA MET A 367 -5.59 -0.97 -13.15
C MET A 367 -4.66 -2.16 -12.91
N LYS A 368 -3.82 -2.49 -13.90
CA LYS A 368 -2.96 -3.67 -13.86
C LYS A 368 -2.04 -3.70 -12.64
N GLU A 369 -1.59 -2.54 -12.18
CA GLU A 369 -0.67 -2.35 -11.05
C GLU A 369 -1.28 -2.78 -9.72
N PHE A 370 -2.61 -2.72 -9.58
CA PHE A 370 -3.35 -2.97 -8.34
C PHE A 370 -4.45 -4.03 -8.48
N SER A 371 -4.58 -4.62 -9.67
CA SER A 371 -5.70 -5.50 -10.03
C SER A 371 -5.71 -6.78 -9.18
N PRO A 372 -6.80 -7.06 -8.44
CA PRO A 372 -6.97 -8.32 -7.72
C PRO A 372 -7.46 -9.45 -8.64
N LYS A 373 -7.64 -9.19 -9.94
CA LYS A 373 -8.36 -10.07 -10.89
C LYS A 373 -7.81 -11.50 -10.90
N SER A 374 -6.49 -11.66 -10.98
CA SER A 374 -5.86 -12.98 -11.01
C SER A 374 -6.05 -13.76 -9.72
N ASP A 375 -6.14 -13.08 -8.58
CA ASP A 375 -6.25 -13.73 -7.26
C ASP A 375 -7.61 -14.37 -7.04
N VAL A 376 -8.64 -13.78 -7.65
CA VAL A 376 -10.02 -14.24 -7.52
C VAL A 376 -10.49 -15.06 -8.71
N GLY A 377 -9.59 -15.38 -9.65
CA GLY A 377 -9.92 -16.11 -10.87
C GLY A 377 -10.86 -15.35 -11.80
N GLY A 378 -10.79 -14.01 -11.78
CA GLY A 378 -11.55 -13.14 -12.67
C GLY A 378 -10.95 -13.06 -14.08
N GLU A 379 -11.79 -12.82 -15.08
CA GLU A 379 -11.38 -12.70 -16.49
C GLU A 379 -11.48 -11.26 -17.00
N ALA A 380 -12.62 -10.62 -16.76
CA ALA A 380 -12.92 -9.28 -17.21
C ALA A 380 -13.71 -8.52 -16.14
N LEU A 381 -13.39 -7.24 -15.98
CA LEU A 381 -14.13 -6.34 -15.09
C LEU A 381 -15.56 -6.13 -15.61
N ASP A 382 -16.51 -6.11 -14.68
CA ASP A 382 -17.91 -5.79 -14.89
C ASP A 382 -18.19 -4.41 -14.29
N GLY A 383 -18.08 -3.36 -15.13
CA GLY A 383 -18.21 -1.97 -14.71
C GLY A 383 -19.58 -1.64 -14.12
N ASP A 384 -20.66 -2.25 -14.63
CA ASP A 384 -22.03 -2.02 -14.14
C ASP A 384 -22.25 -2.52 -12.69
N ARG A 385 -21.34 -3.38 -12.20
CA ARG A 385 -21.34 -3.93 -10.84
C ARG A 385 -20.10 -3.53 -10.05
N SER A 386 -19.43 -2.47 -10.48
CA SER A 386 -18.26 -1.92 -9.83
C SER A 386 -18.49 -0.45 -9.52
N PHE A 387 -18.26 -0.03 -8.28
CA PHE A 387 -18.59 1.31 -7.82
C PHE A 387 -17.74 1.71 -6.62
N VAL A 388 -17.58 3.01 -6.41
CA VAL A 388 -16.91 3.56 -5.23
C VAL A 388 -17.88 3.56 -4.06
N GLU A 389 -17.50 2.91 -2.96
CA GLU A 389 -18.29 2.88 -1.72
C GLU A 389 -18.10 4.18 -0.94
N ARG A 390 -16.84 4.60 -0.78
CA ARG A 390 -16.46 5.82 -0.07
C ARG A 390 -15.09 6.32 -0.52
N VAL A 391 -14.89 7.62 -0.37
CA VAL A 391 -13.58 8.25 -0.34
C VAL A 391 -13.56 9.18 0.87
N THR A 392 -12.56 9.03 1.72
CA THR A 392 -12.45 9.69 3.02
C THR A 392 -11.08 10.37 3.09
N PRO A 393 -11.03 11.71 3.09
CA PRO A 393 -9.79 12.44 3.27
C PRO A 393 -9.46 12.58 4.76
N TYR A 394 -8.17 12.56 5.07
CA TYR A 394 -7.56 12.88 6.35
C TYR A 394 -6.44 13.90 6.12
N PRO A 395 -5.89 14.53 7.18
CA PRO A 395 -4.87 15.57 7.01
C PRO A 395 -3.59 15.13 6.28
N GLU A 396 -3.22 13.85 6.35
CA GLU A 396 -1.97 13.33 5.74
C GLU A 396 -2.22 12.23 4.70
N ASN A 397 -3.47 11.78 4.51
CA ASN A 397 -3.79 10.69 3.60
C ASN A 397 -5.23 10.75 3.07
N ILE A 398 -5.50 10.01 2.00
CA ILE A 398 -6.85 9.77 1.48
C ILE A 398 -7.07 8.27 1.35
N GLU A 399 -8.21 7.81 1.88
CA GLU A 399 -8.62 6.41 1.82
C GLU A 399 -9.83 6.25 0.91
N ALA A 400 -9.76 5.34 -0.05
CA ALA A 400 -10.87 5.03 -0.95
C ALA A 400 -11.19 3.53 -0.91
N GLU A 401 -12.48 3.20 -0.77
CA GLU A 401 -12.98 1.84 -0.96
C GLU A 401 -13.83 1.74 -2.22
N ALA A 402 -13.55 0.73 -3.04
CA ALA A 402 -14.33 0.44 -4.24
C ALA A 402 -14.62 -1.05 -4.34
N VAL A 403 -15.85 -1.37 -4.76
CA VAL A 403 -16.23 -2.72 -5.15
C VAL A 403 -15.80 -2.92 -6.61
N LEU A 404 -14.97 -3.93 -6.86
CA LEU A 404 -14.65 -4.40 -8.20
C LEU A 404 -15.28 -5.78 -8.41
N THR A 405 -16.09 -5.92 -9.45
CA THR A 405 -16.70 -7.19 -9.83
C THR A 405 -16.07 -7.71 -11.11
N PHE A 406 -15.57 -8.94 -11.10
CA PHE A 406 -15.00 -9.61 -12.27
C PHE A 406 -15.88 -10.77 -12.71
N ARG A 407 -16.11 -10.90 -14.02
CA ARG A 407 -16.71 -12.12 -14.60
C ARG A 407 -15.76 -13.30 -14.42
N ALA A 408 -16.30 -14.46 -14.08
CA ALA A 408 -15.52 -15.67 -13.79
C ALA A 408 -16.32 -16.93 -14.15
N ASP A 409 -15.68 -17.90 -14.81
CA ASP A 409 -16.29 -19.18 -15.22
C ASP A 409 -16.52 -20.15 -14.05
N SER A 410 -15.75 -20.02 -12.97
CA SER A 410 -15.91 -20.79 -11.73
C SER A 410 -15.53 -19.92 -10.53
N PRO A 411 -16.38 -18.95 -10.16
CA PRO A 411 -16.11 -18.11 -8.99
C PRO A 411 -16.02 -19.01 -7.75
N GLY A 412 -14.99 -18.81 -6.93
CA GLY A 412 -14.90 -19.46 -5.62
C GLY A 412 -16.14 -19.15 -4.76
N GLY A 413 -16.50 -20.05 -3.86
CA GLY A 413 -17.62 -19.86 -2.94
C GLY A 413 -18.94 -20.54 -3.31
N ALA A 414 -19.94 -20.39 -2.45
CA ALA A 414 -21.18 -21.18 -2.46
C ALA A 414 -22.16 -20.85 -3.60
N TRP A 415 -21.96 -19.72 -4.31
CA TRP A 415 -22.94 -19.17 -5.26
C TRP A 415 -22.32 -18.98 -6.65
N ARG A 416 -22.86 -19.69 -7.66
CA ARG A 416 -22.40 -19.64 -9.06
C ARG A 416 -23.06 -18.48 -9.82
N LEU A 417 -22.65 -17.25 -9.54
CA LEU A 417 -23.17 -16.04 -10.21
C LEU A 417 -22.42 -15.67 -11.51
N GLY A 418 -21.45 -16.49 -11.94
CA GLY A 418 -20.60 -16.18 -13.10
C GLY A 418 -19.71 -14.96 -12.91
N ALA A 419 -19.53 -14.51 -11.67
CA ALA A 419 -18.71 -13.38 -11.30
C ALA A 419 -18.30 -13.44 -9.82
N VAL A 420 -17.29 -12.65 -9.48
CA VAL A 420 -16.72 -12.51 -8.15
C VAL A 420 -16.54 -11.03 -7.82
N SER A 421 -16.99 -10.60 -6.64
CA SER A 421 -16.81 -9.23 -6.16
C SER A 421 -15.77 -9.16 -5.05
N VAL A 422 -14.94 -8.13 -5.10
CA VAL A 422 -13.94 -7.80 -4.08
C VAL A 422 -14.03 -6.33 -3.72
N VAL A 423 -13.84 -6.01 -2.44
CA VAL A 423 -13.68 -4.63 -1.98
C VAL A 423 -12.20 -4.33 -1.94
N MET A 424 -11.77 -3.40 -2.78
CA MET A 424 -10.43 -2.83 -2.76
C MET A 424 -10.39 -1.64 -1.82
N HIS A 425 -9.30 -1.51 -1.07
CA HIS A 425 -8.98 -0.36 -0.23
C HIS A 425 -7.68 0.27 -0.73
N HIS A 426 -7.75 1.56 -1.01
CA HIS A 426 -6.68 2.37 -1.58
C HIS A 426 -6.31 3.48 -0.60
N SER A 427 -5.10 3.41 -0.07
CA SER A 427 -4.51 4.41 0.82
C SER A 427 -3.49 5.24 0.06
N MET A 428 -3.67 6.55 0.02
CA MET A 428 -2.70 7.49 -0.55
C MET A 428 -2.17 8.39 0.56
N VAL A 429 -0.97 8.10 1.06
CA VAL A 429 -0.35 8.80 2.20
C VAL A 429 0.70 9.77 1.70
N HIS A 430 0.67 11.03 2.14
CA HIS A 430 1.70 12.02 1.83
C HIS A 430 3.04 11.55 2.40
N LEU A 431 4.05 11.42 1.55
CA LEU A 431 5.42 11.11 1.98
C LEU A 431 6.07 12.32 2.66
N PRO A 432 6.93 12.12 3.68
CA PRO A 432 7.61 13.23 4.34
C PRO A 432 8.40 14.12 3.35
N ASP A 433 8.26 15.43 3.47
CA ASP A 433 9.02 16.38 2.64
C ASP A 433 10.52 16.24 2.81
N GLU A 434 10.97 16.11 4.06
CA GLU A 434 12.36 15.84 4.41
C GLU A 434 12.54 14.33 4.63
N PRO A 435 13.24 13.60 3.74
CA PRO A 435 13.42 12.16 3.91
C PRO A 435 14.33 11.85 5.11
N MET A 436 13.99 10.83 5.91
CA MET A 436 14.84 10.34 7.00
C MET A 436 16.23 9.90 6.49
N MET A 437 17.30 10.16 7.24
CA MET A 437 18.61 9.54 6.94
C MET A 437 18.48 8.00 6.97
N PRO A 438 18.69 7.32 5.83
CA PRO A 438 18.51 5.87 5.76
C PRO A 438 19.67 5.15 6.44
N ARG A 439 19.44 3.96 6.99
CA ARG A 439 20.50 3.14 7.61
C ARG A 439 20.79 1.93 6.74
N LEU A 440 22.08 1.66 6.49
CA LEU A 440 22.49 0.52 5.66
C LEU A 440 22.12 -0.80 6.29
N TRP A 441 21.59 -1.70 5.47
CA TRP A 441 21.29 -3.07 5.86
C TRP A 441 22.57 -3.90 6.01
N ASP A 442 22.64 -4.71 7.07
CA ASP A 442 23.70 -5.69 7.32
C ASP A 442 23.04 -7.07 7.52
N SER A 443 23.53 -8.09 6.82
CA SER A 443 22.96 -9.45 6.85
C SER A 443 23.05 -10.14 8.21
N ARG A 444 23.88 -9.61 9.11
CA ARG A 444 24.14 -10.13 10.45
C ARG A 444 23.10 -9.69 11.48
N VAL A 445 22.30 -8.66 11.17
CA VAL A 445 21.26 -8.13 12.06
C VAL A 445 19.92 -8.12 11.31
N GLY A 446 18.89 -8.70 11.92
CA GLY A 446 17.60 -8.89 11.28
C GLY A 446 16.83 -7.59 11.16
N PHE A 447 16.76 -7.03 9.95
CA PHE A 447 15.82 -5.96 9.59
C PHE A 447 15.19 -6.22 8.23
N PHE A 448 13.90 -5.89 8.09
CA PHE A 448 13.27 -5.69 6.79
C PHE A 448 14.04 -4.60 6.04
N SER A 449 14.04 -4.68 4.71
CA SER A 449 14.86 -3.77 3.91
C SER A 449 14.30 -3.57 2.52
N MET A 450 14.62 -2.42 1.95
CA MET A 450 14.43 -2.10 0.54
C MET A 450 15.77 -1.99 -0.18
N SER A 451 15.73 -2.10 -1.51
CA SER A 451 16.93 -2.07 -2.35
C SER A 451 16.86 -0.97 -3.39
N GLN A 452 17.96 -0.24 -3.54
CA GLN A 452 18.17 0.79 -4.56
C GLN A 452 19.43 0.50 -5.36
N GLU A 453 19.43 0.84 -6.64
CA GLU A 453 20.53 0.78 -7.59
C GLU A 453 21.14 2.19 -7.69
N ASP A 454 22.24 2.43 -6.96
CA ASP A 454 22.88 3.74 -6.85
C ASP A 454 23.99 3.90 -7.91
N TYR A 455 23.74 4.76 -8.90
CA TYR A 455 24.66 5.10 -9.99
C TYR A 455 25.62 6.24 -9.64
N GLY A 456 25.39 6.93 -8.51
CA GLY A 456 26.22 8.04 -8.06
C GLY A 456 27.59 7.62 -7.53
N ARG A 457 27.92 6.33 -7.49
CA ARG A 457 29.13 5.81 -6.82
C ARG A 457 30.27 5.57 -7.78
N ASP A 458 31.49 5.86 -7.29
CA ASP A 458 32.74 5.58 -8.00
C ASP A 458 33.14 4.10 -7.81
N GLU A 459 32.33 3.20 -8.38
CA GLU A 459 32.60 1.76 -8.42
C GLU A 459 32.56 1.24 -9.86
N HIS A 460 33.39 0.25 -10.17
CA HIS A 460 33.41 -0.38 -11.50
C HIS A 460 32.22 -1.34 -11.75
N ARG A 461 31.18 -1.27 -10.92
CA ARG A 461 29.94 -2.05 -11.08
C ARG A 461 28.79 -1.37 -10.36
N LEU A 462 27.58 -1.53 -10.88
CA LEU A 462 26.36 -1.21 -10.14
C LEU A 462 26.20 -2.21 -9.00
N ARG A 463 26.04 -1.72 -7.77
CA ARG A 463 25.65 -2.55 -6.63
C ARG A 463 24.29 -2.09 -6.11
N ALA A 464 23.43 -3.07 -5.88
CA ALA A 464 22.22 -2.87 -5.10
C ALA A 464 22.60 -2.51 -3.66
N ARG A 465 22.26 -1.30 -3.23
CA ARG A 465 22.38 -0.82 -1.86
C ARG A 465 21.07 -1.10 -1.15
N ARG A 466 21.14 -1.63 0.07
CA ARG A 466 19.96 -1.98 0.86
C ARG A 466 19.90 -1.10 2.10
N TYR A 467 18.70 -0.63 2.41
CA TYR A 467 18.42 0.18 3.59
C TYR A 467 17.36 -0.51 4.44
N ILE A 468 17.52 -0.45 5.76
CA ILE A 468 16.57 -1.06 6.69
C ILE A 468 15.28 -0.26 6.76
N SER A 469 14.16 -0.95 7.01
CA SER A 469 12.91 -0.31 7.38
C SER A 469 12.90 -0.02 8.89
N ARG A 470 12.74 1.24 9.28
CA ARG A 470 12.69 1.69 10.68
C ARG A 470 11.89 2.98 10.84
N TRP A 471 11.36 3.22 12.03
CA TRP A 471 10.75 4.49 12.41
C TRP A 471 11.81 5.61 12.55
N ARG A 472 11.46 6.85 12.20
CA ARG A 472 12.28 8.02 12.51
C ARG A 472 12.23 8.31 14.01
N LEU A 473 13.33 8.04 14.71
CA LEU A 473 13.48 8.39 16.13
C LEU A 473 14.69 9.30 16.33
N GLU A 474 14.41 10.51 16.80
CA GLU A 474 15.39 11.53 17.13
C GLU A 474 15.23 11.89 18.61
N LYS A 475 16.33 12.00 19.35
CA LYS A 475 16.28 12.37 20.76
C LYS A 475 15.91 13.85 20.91
N LYS A 476 15.02 14.17 21.86
CA LYS A 476 14.76 15.56 22.26
C LYS A 476 16.01 16.23 22.84
N ASP A 477 16.82 15.48 23.59
CA ASP A 477 18.17 15.85 23.99
C ASP A 477 19.18 14.94 23.28
N PRO A 478 19.79 15.39 22.18
CA PRO A 478 20.77 14.61 21.41
C PRO A 478 22.01 14.20 22.20
N THR A 479 22.30 14.87 23.32
CA THR A 479 23.52 14.63 24.14
C THR A 479 23.29 13.68 25.31
N ALA A 480 22.03 13.41 25.67
CA ALA A 480 21.69 12.51 26.75
C ALA A 480 21.86 11.04 26.34
N GLU A 481 22.31 10.20 27.28
CA GLU A 481 22.38 8.75 27.10
C GLU A 481 20.97 8.17 26.88
N LEU A 482 20.00 8.63 27.66
CA LEU A 482 18.58 8.26 27.57
C LEU A 482 17.74 9.54 27.41
N SER A 483 16.91 9.61 26.38
CA SER A 483 16.05 10.78 26.10
C SER A 483 14.72 10.36 25.49
N ASP A 484 13.65 11.12 25.72
CA ASP A 484 12.42 10.92 24.97
C ASP A 484 12.64 11.23 23.48
N PRO A 485 12.00 10.51 22.56
CA PRO A 485 12.05 10.88 21.15
C PRO A 485 11.25 12.17 20.90
N VAL A 486 11.57 12.87 19.81
CA VAL A 486 10.77 13.99 19.30
C VAL A 486 9.36 13.51 18.94
N LYS A 487 9.25 12.43 18.16
CA LYS A 487 8.00 11.74 17.83
C LYS A 487 8.06 10.30 18.36
N PRO A 488 7.24 9.92 19.36
CA PRO A 488 7.15 8.54 19.81
C PRO A 488 6.32 7.69 18.83
N ILE A 489 6.57 6.39 18.83
CA ILE A 489 5.78 5.37 18.16
C ILE A 489 4.56 5.06 19.04
N VAL A 490 3.36 5.23 18.50
CA VAL A 490 2.12 5.05 19.27
C VAL A 490 1.20 4.11 18.51
N PHE A 491 0.84 2.99 19.16
CA PHE A 491 -0.18 2.08 18.65
C PHE A 491 -1.49 2.28 19.38
N TYR A 492 -2.56 2.56 18.65
CA TYR A 492 -3.91 2.66 19.20
C TYR A 492 -4.61 1.31 19.14
N ILE A 493 -5.08 0.83 20.29
CA ILE A 493 -5.94 -0.34 20.38
C ILE A 493 -7.34 0.08 19.91
N ASP A 494 -7.76 -0.47 18.77
CA ASP A 494 -8.98 -0.10 18.09
C ASP A 494 -10.24 -0.32 18.94
N ARG A 495 -11.29 0.46 18.65
CA ARG A 495 -12.59 0.38 19.33
C ARG A 495 -13.24 -1.01 19.21
N GLY A 496 -13.01 -1.70 18.11
CA GLY A 496 -13.55 -3.03 17.80
C GLY A 496 -12.89 -4.19 18.55
N VAL A 497 -11.75 -3.96 19.22
CA VAL A 497 -11.10 -4.97 20.06
C VAL A 497 -12.00 -5.31 21.26
N PRO A 498 -12.26 -6.59 21.57
CA PRO A 498 -13.03 -6.97 22.75
C PRO A 498 -12.42 -6.39 24.03
N GLU A 499 -13.25 -5.77 24.88
CA GLU A 499 -12.79 -4.99 26.03
C GLU A 499 -11.85 -5.75 26.97
N LYS A 500 -12.11 -7.04 27.19
CA LYS A 500 -11.28 -7.91 28.03
C LYS A 500 -9.86 -8.13 27.51
N TRP A 501 -9.63 -7.98 26.20
CA TRP A 501 -8.33 -8.18 25.55
C TRP A 501 -7.51 -6.90 25.43
N LYS A 502 -8.15 -5.73 25.45
CA LYS A 502 -7.48 -4.44 25.27
C LYS A 502 -6.27 -4.22 26.20
N PRO A 503 -6.32 -4.54 27.51
CA PRO A 503 -5.16 -4.35 28.39
C PRO A 503 -3.95 -5.20 27.99
N TYR A 504 -4.19 -6.41 27.48
CA TYR A 504 -3.14 -7.35 27.08
C TYR A 504 -2.48 -6.94 25.77
N LEU A 505 -3.28 -6.52 24.78
CA LEU A 505 -2.75 -6.03 23.49
C LEU A 505 -1.95 -4.74 23.69
N LYS A 506 -2.46 -3.80 24.51
CA LYS A 506 -1.73 -2.59 24.89
C LYS A 506 -0.38 -2.93 25.54
N GLN A 507 -0.38 -3.88 26.48
CA GLN A 507 0.85 -4.29 27.15
C GLN A 507 1.85 -4.95 26.19
N GLY A 508 1.40 -5.70 25.17
CA GLY A 508 2.27 -6.26 24.14
C GLY A 508 3.05 -5.19 23.36
N VAL A 509 2.46 -4.00 23.16
CA VAL A 509 3.16 -2.83 22.61
C VAL A 509 4.16 -2.28 23.62
N ASP A 510 3.72 -2.07 24.87
CA ASP A 510 4.55 -1.48 25.93
C ASP A 510 5.78 -2.36 26.28
N ASP A 511 5.71 -3.67 26.02
CA ASP A 511 6.81 -4.61 26.25
C ASP A 511 8.06 -4.33 25.41
N TRP A 512 7.93 -3.60 24.30
CA TRP A 512 9.07 -3.20 23.46
C TRP A 512 9.86 -2.03 24.02
N GLN A 513 9.32 -1.28 24.99
CA GLN A 513 9.97 -0.08 25.51
C GLN A 513 11.39 -0.39 26.07
N VAL A 514 11.58 -1.56 26.69
CA VAL A 514 12.89 -1.97 27.22
C VAL A 514 13.97 -2.15 26.13
N ALA A 515 13.58 -2.48 24.90
CA ALA A 515 14.51 -2.58 23.78
C ALA A 515 14.90 -1.20 23.25
N PHE A 516 13.98 -0.24 23.26
CA PHE A 516 14.27 1.14 22.89
C PHE A 516 15.06 1.90 23.95
N GLU A 517 14.93 1.54 25.23
CA GLU A 517 15.84 2.04 26.27
C GLU A 517 17.29 1.66 25.97
N ALA A 518 17.54 0.44 25.46
CA ALA A 518 18.86 0.00 25.01
C ALA A 518 19.37 0.77 23.77
N ALA A 519 18.47 1.37 22.98
CA ALA A 519 18.80 2.30 21.90
C ALA A 519 18.95 3.77 22.39
N GLY A 520 18.69 4.03 23.67
CA GLY A 520 18.82 5.36 24.28
C GLY A 520 17.52 6.17 24.34
N PHE A 521 16.35 5.53 24.32
CA PHE A 521 15.04 6.20 24.39
C PHE A 521 14.13 5.76 25.54
N SER A 522 13.63 6.69 26.36
CA SER A 522 12.82 6.42 27.58
C SER A 522 11.31 6.30 27.38
N ASN A 523 10.77 6.76 26.25
CA ASN A 523 9.35 6.72 25.89
C ASN A 523 9.19 6.58 24.37
N ALA A 524 9.91 5.62 23.79
CA ALA A 524 9.96 5.44 22.34
C ALA A 524 8.68 4.84 21.78
N ILE A 525 8.09 3.88 22.48
CA ILE A 525 6.95 3.10 22.00
C ILE A 525 5.92 2.92 23.10
N MET A 526 4.65 3.05 22.76
CA MET A 526 3.55 2.88 23.73
C MET A 526 2.23 2.47 23.06
N GLY A 527 1.46 1.64 23.75
CA GLY A 527 0.07 1.39 23.43
C GLY A 527 -0.85 2.44 24.04
N LYS A 528 -1.87 2.89 23.30
CA LYS A 528 -2.96 3.74 23.80
C LYS A 528 -4.30 3.15 23.40
N TYR A 529 -5.38 3.54 24.08
CA TYR A 529 -6.72 3.22 23.59
C TYR A 529 -7.13 4.25 22.54
N ALA A 530 -7.77 3.79 21.47
CA ALA A 530 -8.46 4.69 20.56
C ALA A 530 -9.43 5.57 21.38
N PRO A 531 -9.54 6.89 21.09
CA PRO A 531 -10.56 7.74 21.68
C PRO A 531 -11.94 7.10 21.53
N THR A 532 -12.83 7.30 22.49
CA THR A 532 -14.25 6.90 22.34
C THR A 532 -14.94 7.74 21.27
N VAL A 533 -16.08 7.27 20.76
CA VAL A 533 -16.87 8.02 19.75
C VAL A 533 -17.30 9.39 20.31
N GLU A 534 -17.50 9.48 21.62
CA GLU A 534 -17.83 10.72 22.32
C GLU A 534 -16.64 11.68 22.49
N GLU A 535 -15.41 11.14 22.59
CA GLU A 535 -14.18 11.95 22.71
C GLU A 535 -13.73 12.49 21.36
N ASP A 536 -13.82 11.67 20.31
CA ASP A 536 -13.45 12.03 18.94
C ASP A 536 -14.25 11.17 17.94
N PRO A 537 -15.39 11.66 17.43
CA PRO A 537 -16.23 10.89 16.51
C PRO A 537 -15.53 10.60 15.16
N ASP A 538 -14.56 11.44 14.78
CA ASP A 538 -13.87 11.40 13.49
C ASP A 538 -12.59 10.54 13.54
N TRP A 539 -12.17 10.11 14.74
CA TRP A 539 -11.06 9.18 14.87
C TRP A 539 -11.33 7.87 14.12
N SER A 540 -10.36 7.51 13.28
CA SER A 540 -10.36 6.29 12.49
C SER A 540 -8.99 5.61 12.59
N SER A 541 -8.99 4.28 12.62
CA SER A 541 -7.76 3.50 12.50
C SER A 541 -7.10 3.65 11.13
N GLU A 542 -7.84 4.11 10.12
CA GLU A 542 -7.35 4.29 8.74
C GLU A 542 -6.69 5.66 8.49
N ASP A 543 -6.68 6.54 9.48
CA ASP A 543 -5.93 7.79 9.43
C ASP A 543 -4.43 7.48 9.60
N ALA A 544 -3.60 7.85 8.61
CA ALA A 544 -2.19 7.50 8.58
C ALA A 544 -1.37 8.09 9.74
N ARG A 545 -1.95 9.06 10.47
CA ARG A 545 -1.35 9.61 11.70
C ARG A 545 -1.36 8.61 12.86
N TYR A 546 -2.15 7.54 12.77
CA TYR A 546 -2.36 6.57 13.85
C TYR A 546 -2.02 5.14 13.40
N SER A 547 -0.96 4.57 13.96
CA SER A 547 -0.75 3.12 13.90
C SER A 547 -1.72 2.41 14.83
N SER A 548 -2.25 1.25 14.44
CA SER A 548 -3.36 0.63 15.15
C SER A 548 -3.23 -0.88 15.35
N ILE A 549 -3.96 -1.41 16.34
CA ILE A 549 -4.19 -2.85 16.52
C ILE A 549 -5.68 -3.11 16.36
N ARG A 550 -6.06 -3.85 15.33
CA ARG A 550 -7.45 -4.08 14.90
C ARG A 550 -7.90 -5.53 15.12
N TRP A 551 -9.20 -5.72 15.35
CA TRP A 551 -9.81 -7.05 15.57
C TRP A 551 -10.81 -7.41 14.47
N TRP A 552 -10.55 -8.50 13.75
CA TRP A 552 -11.34 -8.94 12.62
C TRP A 552 -12.13 -10.21 12.93
N PRO A 553 -13.48 -10.18 12.88
CA PRO A 553 -14.33 -11.31 13.24
C PRO A 553 -14.43 -12.35 12.13
N THR A 554 -13.29 -12.92 11.70
CA THR A 554 -13.23 -14.00 10.70
C THR A 554 -12.68 -15.29 11.33
N PRO A 555 -13.02 -16.48 10.79
CA PRO A 555 -12.54 -17.77 11.33
C PRO A 555 -11.06 -18.05 11.02
N MET A 556 -10.32 -17.09 10.47
CA MET A 556 -8.91 -17.27 10.16
C MET A 556 -8.08 -17.36 11.44
N GLN A 557 -7.26 -18.40 11.54
CA GLN A 557 -6.34 -18.63 12.66
C GLN A 557 -5.00 -17.95 12.39
N ASN A 558 -4.93 -16.62 12.54
CA ASN A 558 -3.66 -15.90 12.40
C ASN A 558 -3.70 -14.51 13.05
N ALA A 559 -2.53 -13.86 13.11
CA ALA A 559 -2.38 -12.41 13.20
C ALA A 559 -1.29 -12.00 12.19
N PHE A 560 -1.21 -10.72 11.86
CA PHE A 560 -0.07 -10.18 11.10
C PHE A 560 0.12 -8.68 11.37
N GLY A 561 1.37 -8.25 11.51
CA GLY A 561 1.80 -6.87 11.72
C GLY A 561 2.51 -6.25 10.50
N PRO A 562 1.79 -5.89 9.42
CA PRO A 562 2.36 -5.16 8.30
C PRO A 562 2.79 -3.76 8.74
N HIS A 563 3.68 -3.15 7.95
CA HIS A 563 4.02 -1.75 8.05
C HIS A 563 4.24 -1.18 6.65
N VAL A 564 4.05 0.12 6.52
CA VAL A 564 4.26 0.85 5.28
C VAL A 564 5.53 1.71 5.42
N SER A 565 6.45 1.62 4.46
CA SER A 565 7.72 2.34 4.48
C SER A 565 7.87 3.28 3.28
N ASP A 566 8.46 4.45 3.50
CA ASP A 566 8.96 5.33 2.44
C ASP A 566 10.07 4.63 1.65
N PRO A 567 9.88 4.33 0.35
CA PRO A 567 10.85 3.60 -0.47
C PRO A 567 12.14 4.39 -0.77
N ARG A 568 12.19 5.69 -0.44
CA ARG A 568 13.38 6.53 -0.56
C ARG A 568 14.39 6.23 0.55
N THR A 569 13.91 5.89 1.75
CA THR A 569 14.74 5.88 2.96
C THR A 569 14.58 4.66 3.86
N GLY A 570 13.46 3.94 3.78
CA GLY A 570 13.09 2.93 4.77
C GLY A 570 12.38 3.50 5.99
N GLU A 571 11.98 4.77 5.99
CA GLU A 571 11.17 5.32 7.08
C GLU A 571 9.82 4.62 7.16
N ILE A 572 9.54 3.94 8.27
CA ILE A 572 8.21 3.41 8.56
C ILE A 572 7.30 4.60 8.87
N LEU A 573 6.21 4.71 8.12
CA LEU A 573 5.24 5.80 8.22
C LEU A 573 4.09 5.44 9.14
N GLU A 574 3.60 4.20 9.02
CA GLU A 574 2.41 3.67 9.67
C GLU A 574 2.53 2.14 9.79
N ALA A 575 1.87 1.55 10.80
CA ALA A 575 1.73 0.10 10.94
C ALA A 575 0.38 -0.33 11.55
N ASP A 576 -0.32 -1.21 10.85
CA ASP A 576 -1.65 -1.71 11.21
C ASP A 576 -1.61 -3.21 11.58
N VAL A 577 -1.55 -3.54 12.86
CA VAL A 577 -1.56 -4.94 13.31
C VAL A 577 -2.98 -5.50 13.30
N VAL A 578 -3.19 -6.64 12.62
CA VAL A 578 -4.49 -7.27 12.48
C VAL A 578 -4.55 -8.59 13.26
N PHE A 579 -5.53 -8.69 14.15
CA PHE A 579 -5.89 -9.91 14.87
C PHE A 579 -7.16 -10.51 14.29
N PHE A 580 -7.09 -11.75 13.79
CA PHE A 580 -8.29 -12.48 13.40
C PHE A 580 -8.88 -13.22 14.61
N HIS A 581 -10.20 -13.36 14.67
CA HIS A 581 -10.89 -13.90 15.86
C HIS A 581 -10.37 -15.27 16.32
N ASN A 582 -10.11 -16.19 15.39
CA ASN A 582 -9.63 -17.53 15.72
C ASN A 582 -8.12 -17.61 16.03
N ILE A 583 -7.41 -16.49 16.13
CA ILE A 583 -6.08 -16.48 16.77
C ILE A 583 -6.12 -17.05 18.19
N THR A 584 -7.26 -16.89 18.86
CA THR A 584 -7.51 -17.46 20.19
C THR A 584 -7.50 -18.99 20.20
N GLU A 585 -8.09 -19.62 19.18
CA GLU A 585 -8.06 -21.08 18.99
C GLU A 585 -6.63 -21.56 18.73
N LEU A 586 -5.91 -20.87 17.84
CA LEU A 586 -4.54 -21.22 17.50
C LEU A 586 -3.59 -21.12 18.70
N ALA A 587 -3.66 -20.02 19.45
CA ALA A 587 -2.85 -19.83 20.65
C ALA A 587 -3.19 -20.84 21.75
N ARG A 588 -4.49 -21.16 21.92
CA ARG A 588 -4.97 -22.20 22.84
C ARG A 588 -4.36 -23.56 22.51
N ASP A 589 -4.42 -23.96 21.25
CA ASP A 589 -4.01 -25.29 20.78
C ASP A 589 -2.49 -25.47 20.88
N TRP A 590 -1.72 -24.44 20.49
CA TRP A 590 -0.27 -24.41 20.68
C TRP A 590 0.12 -24.50 22.15
N TYR A 591 -0.51 -23.70 23.01
CA TYR A 591 -0.16 -23.68 24.43
C TYR A 591 -0.49 -25.01 25.11
N PHE A 592 -1.67 -25.58 24.83
CA PHE A 592 -2.07 -26.87 25.38
C PHE A 592 -1.10 -27.99 24.98
N SER A 593 -0.79 -28.09 23.68
CA SER A 593 0.03 -29.19 23.15
C SER A 593 1.51 -29.09 23.55
N GLN A 594 2.04 -27.88 23.75
CA GLN A 594 3.46 -27.66 24.10
C GLN A 594 3.70 -27.65 25.61
N VAL A 595 2.85 -26.95 26.38
CA VAL A 595 3.11 -26.66 27.80
C VAL A 595 1.88 -26.78 28.71
N GLY A 596 0.73 -27.21 28.21
CA GLY A 596 -0.50 -27.37 28.98
C GLY A 596 -0.34 -28.13 30.31
N PRO A 597 0.43 -29.23 30.37
CA PRO A 597 0.71 -29.95 31.63
C PRO A 597 1.47 -29.17 32.71
N LEU A 598 2.05 -28.01 32.35
CA LEU A 598 2.87 -27.19 33.22
C LEU A 598 2.08 -26.03 33.85
N ASP A 599 0.89 -25.70 33.31
CA ASP A 599 0.02 -24.64 33.83
C ASP A 599 -1.37 -25.21 34.20
N PRO A 600 -1.73 -25.22 35.49
CA PRO A 600 -3.05 -25.67 35.95
C PRO A 600 -4.23 -24.94 35.29
N ARG A 601 -4.04 -23.70 34.79
CA ARG A 601 -5.06 -22.93 34.07
C ARG A 601 -5.44 -23.57 32.73
N ALA A 602 -4.57 -24.41 32.17
CA ALA A 602 -4.81 -25.14 30.92
C ALA A 602 -5.49 -26.51 31.11
N ALA A 603 -5.92 -26.85 32.32
CA ALA A 603 -6.53 -28.15 32.63
C ALA A 603 -7.91 -28.38 32.01
N THR A 604 -8.59 -27.30 31.57
CA THR A 604 -9.93 -27.33 30.97
C THR A 604 -10.03 -26.35 29.83
N LEU A 605 -10.79 -26.70 28.79
CA LEU A 605 -11.16 -25.79 27.72
C LEU A 605 -12.59 -25.25 27.90
N PRO A 606 -12.86 -23.98 27.50
CA PRO A 606 -11.87 -22.98 27.08
C PRO A 606 -10.98 -22.51 28.24
N PHE A 607 -9.81 -21.95 27.91
CA PHE A 607 -8.91 -21.35 28.91
C PHE A 607 -9.55 -20.16 29.63
N PRO A 608 -9.16 -19.87 30.88
CA PRO A 608 -9.58 -18.65 31.55
C PRO A 608 -9.01 -17.42 30.85
N ASP A 609 -9.73 -16.29 30.98
CA ASP A 609 -9.40 -15.05 30.29
C ASP A 609 -8.00 -14.51 30.63
N ASP A 610 -7.48 -14.78 31.83
CA ASP A 610 -6.14 -14.34 32.23
C ASP A 610 -5.04 -15.06 31.45
N LEU A 611 -5.16 -16.38 31.28
CA LEU A 611 -4.23 -17.16 30.46
C LEU A 611 -4.36 -16.76 28.99
N MET A 612 -5.58 -16.72 28.43
CA MET A 612 -5.78 -16.32 27.03
C MET A 612 -5.26 -14.90 26.76
N GLY A 613 -5.47 -13.98 27.70
CA GLY A 613 -4.91 -12.63 27.63
C GLY A 613 -3.37 -12.61 27.58
N GLU A 614 -2.69 -13.42 28.40
CA GLU A 614 -1.23 -13.57 28.34
C GLU A 614 -0.74 -14.10 26.98
N LEU A 615 -1.47 -15.04 26.37
CA LEU A 615 -1.14 -15.54 25.03
C LEU A 615 -1.34 -14.46 23.96
N LEU A 616 -2.42 -13.68 24.04
CA LEU A 616 -2.68 -12.57 23.13
C LEU A 616 -1.65 -11.44 23.29
N ARG A 617 -1.17 -11.16 24.51
CA ARG A 617 -0.06 -10.23 24.76
C ARG A 617 1.21 -10.67 24.04
N TYR A 618 1.55 -11.97 24.10
CA TYR A 618 2.70 -12.51 23.37
C TYR A 618 2.54 -12.31 21.86
N VAL A 619 1.37 -12.66 21.29
CA VAL A 619 1.11 -12.45 19.87
C VAL A 619 1.23 -10.97 19.51
N ALA A 620 0.67 -10.07 20.32
CA ALA A 620 0.79 -8.62 20.08
C ALA A 620 2.24 -8.14 20.10
N ALA A 621 3.03 -8.58 21.08
CA ALA A 621 4.45 -8.23 21.12
C ALA A 621 5.21 -8.78 19.90
N HIS A 622 4.91 -10.00 19.44
CA HIS A 622 5.51 -10.56 18.23
C HIS A 622 5.16 -9.72 16.98
N GLU A 623 3.89 -9.41 16.78
CA GLU A 623 3.47 -8.62 15.61
C GLU A 623 4.01 -7.18 15.63
N VAL A 624 4.06 -6.54 16.80
CA VAL A 624 4.68 -5.21 16.95
C VAL A 624 6.17 -5.26 16.59
N GLY A 625 6.84 -6.39 16.81
CA GLY A 625 8.22 -6.61 16.36
C GLY A 625 8.40 -6.45 14.84
N HIS A 626 7.45 -6.93 14.04
CA HIS A 626 7.43 -6.67 12.60
C HIS A 626 7.18 -5.21 12.28
N SER A 627 6.31 -4.54 13.03
CA SER A 627 6.00 -3.13 12.87
C SER A 627 7.14 -2.19 13.28
N VAL A 628 8.13 -2.65 14.06
CA VAL A 628 9.37 -1.91 14.35
C VAL A 628 10.55 -2.33 13.46
N GLY A 629 10.27 -3.07 12.38
CA GLY A 629 11.23 -3.37 11.31
C GLY A 629 11.93 -4.72 11.41
N LEU A 630 11.61 -5.57 12.39
CA LEU A 630 12.29 -6.85 12.59
C LEU A 630 11.62 -7.99 11.82
N PRO A 631 12.34 -8.77 10.99
CA PRO A 631 11.85 -10.03 10.45
C PRO A 631 11.96 -11.13 11.52
N HIS A 632 11.42 -12.31 11.21
CA HIS A 632 11.63 -13.46 12.07
C HIS A 632 13.12 -13.81 12.23
N ASN A 633 13.54 -14.13 13.45
CA ASN A 633 14.87 -14.64 13.75
C ASN A 633 14.78 -16.10 14.23
N MET A 634 14.90 -17.04 13.30
CA MET A 634 14.77 -18.47 13.59
C MET A 634 16.00 -19.07 14.29
N LYS A 635 17.09 -18.30 14.47
CA LYS A 635 18.27 -18.77 15.20
C LYS A 635 18.17 -18.63 16.70
N ALA A 636 17.28 -17.77 17.17
CA ALA A 636 17.22 -17.37 18.56
C ALA A 636 16.79 -18.51 19.49
N SER A 637 16.05 -19.49 18.98
CA SER A 637 15.64 -20.70 19.67
C SER A 637 16.82 -21.58 20.08
N SER A 638 17.89 -21.58 19.29
CA SER A 638 19.06 -22.43 19.47
C SER A 638 20.17 -21.79 20.34
N SER A 639 19.98 -20.55 20.78
CA SER A 639 21.04 -19.76 21.44
C SER A 639 21.37 -20.22 22.86
N TYR A 640 20.46 -20.92 23.54
CA TYR A 640 20.61 -21.28 24.96
C TYR A 640 20.82 -22.78 25.17
N PRO A 641 21.72 -23.18 26.10
CA PRO A 641 21.78 -24.56 26.59
C PRO A 641 20.42 -24.99 27.16
N VAL A 642 20.02 -26.23 26.92
CA VAL A 642 18.70 -26.77 27.28
C VAL A 642 18.44 -26.69 28.78
N GLU A 643 19.47 -26.83 29.62
CA GLU A 643 19.36 -26.76 31.08
C GLU A 643 18.94 -25.37 31.57
N MET A 644 19.41 -24.31 30.91
CA MET A 644 19.08 -22.93 31.28
C MET A 644 17.60 -22.62 31.05
N LEU A 645 16.97 -23.29 30.08
CA LEU A 645 15.55 -23.14 29.77
C LEU A 645 14.64 -23.71 30.87
N ARG A 646 15.21 -24.52 31.77
CA ARG A 646 14.52 -25.07 32.94
C ARG A 646 14.75 -24.23 34.19
N ASP A 647 15.63 -23.23 34.13
CA ASP A 647 15.93 -22.36 35.26
C ASP A 647 14.96 -21.17 35.35
N ALA A 648 14.28 -21.05 36.50
CA ALA A 648 13.26 -20.04 36.72
C ALA A 648 13.79 -18.61 36.87
N GLU A 649 15.05 -18.42 37.26
CA GLU A 649 15.66 -17.10 37.37
C GLU A 649 16.12 -16.64 35.99
N PHE A 650 16.82 -17.50 35.27
CA PHE A 650 17.29 -17.25 33.92
C PHE A 650 16.15 -16.92 32.96
N THR A 651 15.11 -17.77 32.89
CA THR A 651 13.99 -17.57 31.96
C THR A 651 13.12 -16.37 32.31
N ARG A 652 13.13 -15.90 33.56
CA ARG A 652 12.45 -14.66 33.96
C ARG A 652 13.16 -13.41 33.44
N GLU A 653 14.49 -13.42 33.48
CA GLU A 653 15.33 -12.30 33.05
C GLU A 653 15.51 -12.26 31.52
N ASN A 654 15.77 -13.43 30.91
CA ASN A 654 16.17 -13.52 29.50
C ASN A 654 15.06 -14.05 28.59
N GLY A 655 14.00 -14.64 29.14
CA GLY A 655 13.08 -15.48 28.37
C GLY A 655 13.67 -16.87 28.11
N HIS A 656 12.92 -17.72 27.41
CA HIS A 656 13.40 -19.04 26.96
C HIS A 656 13.95 -19.03 25.52
N VAL A 657 13.93 -17.88 24.86
CA VAL A 657 14.41 -17.65 23.51
C VAL A 657 15.06 -16.28 23.43
N ALA A 658 16.14 -16.15 22.65
CA ALA A 658 16.89 -14.89 22.59
C ALA A 658 16.11 -13.73 21.95
N SER A 659 15.13 -14.04 21.10
CA SER A 659 14.29 -13.10 20.36
C SER A 659 12.83 -13.56 20.40
N ILE A 660 11.91 -12.66 20.70
CA ILE A 660 10.47 -12.92 20.56
C ILE A 660 10.08 -13.15 19.10
N MET A 661 10.91 -12.72 18.15
CA MET A 661 10.71 -12.86 16.70
C MET A 661 10.99 -14.27 16.18
N ASP A 662 11.38 -15.21 17.04
CA ASP A 662 11.43 -16.63 16.71
C ASP A 662 10.02 -17.26 16.80
N TYR A 663 9.86 -18.40 16.14
CA TYR A 663 8.72 -19.29 16.28
C TYR A 663 8.86 -20.31 17.42
N ALA A 664 9.80 -20.12 18.35
CA ALA A 664 9.91 -20.83 19.64
C ALA A 664 8.81 -20.43 20.65
N ARG A 665 7.55 -20.76 20.34
CA ARG A 665 6.35 -20.21 21.02
C ARG A 665 6.33 -20.47 22.51
N PHE A 666 6.32 -21.71 22.96
CA PHE A 666 6.22 -22.01 24.38
C PHE A 666 7.31 -22.98 24.83
N ASN A 667 7.85 -22.75 26.02
CA ASN A 667 8.98 -23.49 26.58
C ASN A 667 8.64 -24.95 26.92
N TYR A 668 8.51 -25.81 25.90
CA TYR A 668 8.20 -27.23 26.05
C TYR A 668 9.35 -28.03 26.69
N VAL A 669 10.52 -27.42 26.90
CA VAL A 669 11.65 -27.99 27.63
C VAL A 669 11.40 -27.99 29.14
N ALA A 670 10.70 -26.98 29.66
CA ALA A 670 10.34 -26.89 31.07
C ALA A 670 9.57 -28.14 31.54
N GLN A 671 9.82 -28.56 32.77
CA GLN A 671 9.19 -29.72 33.40
C GLN A 671 8.42 -29.32 34.67
N PRO A 672 7.45 -30.14 35.12
CA PRO A 672 6.74 -29.87 36.37
C PRO A 672 7.71 -29.67 37.54
N GLY A 673 7.59 -28.53 38.22
CA GLY A 673 8.43 -28.16 39.37
C GLY A 673 9.61 -27.23 39.04
N ASP A 674 9.94 -27.02 37.77
CA ASP A 674 11.03 -26.13 37.35
C ASP A 674 10.71 -24.66 37.65
N GLY A 675 9.45 -24.24 37.48
CA GLY A 675 9.03 -22.84 37.65
C GLY A 675 9.55 -21.89 36.56
N ALA A 676 10.14 -22.45 35.50
CA ALA A 676 10.59 -21.70 34.33
C ALA A 676 9.44 -20.98 33.62
N ARG A 677 9.75 -19.82 33.05
CA ARG A 677 8.78 -19.07 32.24
C ARG A 677 8.44 -19.89 30.99
N LEU A 678 7.15 -19.89 30.64
CA LEU A 678 6.60 -20.66 29.53
C LEU A 678 6.36 -19.83 28.26
N ILE A 679 6.12 -18.52 28.41
CA ILE A 679 5.75 -17.61 27.33
C ILE A 679 6.94 -16.68 27.02
N PRO A 680 7.27 -16.42 25.74
CA PRO A 680 8.42 -15.61 25.35
C PRO A 680 8.25 -14.16 25.79
N ILE A 681 9.36 -13.43 25.79
CA ILE A 681 9.41 -11.99 26.02
C ILE A 681 10.34 -11.33 25.01
N VAL A 682 10.30 -10.00 24.92
CA VAL A 682 11.34 -9.20 24.24
C VAL A 682 12.69 -9.52 24.87
N GLY A 683 13.49 -10.29 24.15
CA GLY A 683 14.70 -10.95 24.63
C GLY A 683 15.98 -10.14 24.37
N PRO A 684 17.15 -10.70 24.75
CA PRO A 684 18.43 -10.03 24.55
C PRO A 684 18.76 -9.69 23.09
N TYR A 685 18.41 -10.56 22.13
CA TYR A 685 18.60 -10.28 20.71
C TYR A 685 17.74 -9.10 20.25
N ASP A 686 16.48 -9.02 20.70
CA ASP A 686 15.58 -7.93 20.33
C ASP A 686 16.13 -6.58 20.78
N LYS A 687 16.63 -6.52 22.03
CA LYS A 687 17.30 -5.33 22.58
C LYS A 687 18.55 -4.96 21.76
N PHE A 688 19.34 -5.96 21.36
CA PHE A 688 20.49 -5.76 20.49
C PHE A 688 20.10 -5.23 19.10
N ALA A 689 19.11 -5.84 18.45
CA ALA A 689 18.65 -5.45 17.12
C ALA A 689 18.06 -4.05 17.13
N ILE A 690 17.22 -3.71 18.12
CA ILE A 690 16.68 -2.36 18.27
C ILE A 690 17.79 -1.35 18.56
N ARG A 691 18.75 -1.66 19.43
CA ARG A 691 19.95 -0.81 19.61
C ARG A 691 20.70 -0.60 18.29
N TRP A 692 20.95 -1.67 17.54
CA TRP A 692 21.64 -1.58 16.26
C TRP A 692 20.86 -0.78 15.21
N GLY A 693 19.52 -0.86 15.18
CA GLY A 693 18.68 -0.18 14.20
C GLY A 693 18.31 1.27 14.55
N TYR A 694 18.24 1.61 15.83
CA TYR A 694 17.68 2.88 16.31
C TYR A 694 18.64 3.76 17.10
N MET A 695 19.73 3.25 17.64
CA MET A 695 20.67 4.08 18.40
C MET A 695 21.24 5.20 17.50
N PRO A 696 21.16 6.47 17.92
CA PRO A 696 21.82 7.56 17.22
C PRO A 696 23.34 7.39 17.22
N ILE A 697 23.99 7.71 16.11
CA ILE A 697 25.45 7.69 15.99
C ILE A 697 25.90 9.14 15.82
N ALA A 698 26.67 9.65 16.79
CA ALA A 698 27.14 11.02 16.79
C ALA A 698 27.99 11.32 15.53
N ASP A 699 27.84 12.54 15.01
CA ASP A 699 28.59 13.08 13.86
C ASP A 699 28.40 12.34 12.52
N ALA A 700 27.48 11.38 12.43
CA ALA A 700 27.14 10.73 11.17
C ALA A 700 26.19 11.62 10.34
N GLU A 701 26.65 12.06 9.17
CA GLU A 701 25.85 12.87 8.22
C GLU A 701 25.33 12.03 7.06
N THR A 702 25.96 10.88 6.80
CA THR A 702 25.59 9.95 5.73
C THR A 702 25.45 8.50 6.23
N PRO A 703 24.74 7.63 5.49
CA PRO A 703 24.64 6.21 5.84
C PRO A 703 25.98 5.47 5.86
N ASP A 704 27.01 5.98 5.16
CA ASP A 704 28.35 5.38 5.18
C ASP A 704 29.14 5.73 6.45
N ASP A 705 28.86 6.88 7.07
CA ASP A 705 29.52 7.32 8.30
C ASP A 705 29.12 6.43 9.49
N GLU A 706 27.90 5.87 9.47
CA GLU A 706 27.44 4.92 10.48
C GLU A 706 28.17 3.56 10.41
N ARG A 707 28.71 3.21 9.24
CA ARG A 707 29.16 1.85 8.91
C ARG A 707 30.22 1.29 9.88
N PRO A 708 31.27 2.03 10.29
CA PRO A 708 32.26 1.48 11.22
C PRO A 708 31.65 1.06 12.57
N THR A 709 30.80 1.92 13.14
CA THR A 709 30.12 1.66 14.43
C THR A 709 29.14 0.49 14.31
N LEU A 710 28.30 0.49 13.28
CA LEU A 710 27.33 -0.58 13.04
C LEU A 710 27.99 -1.91 12.71
N HIS A 711 29.11 -1.89 11.97
CA HIS A 711 29.89 -3.09 11.68
C HIS A 711 30.50 -3.69 12.95
N ALA A 712 31.00 -2.87 13.87
CA ALA A 712 31.54 -3.33 15.15
C ALA A 712 30.45 -4.01 15.99
N LEU A 713 29.28 -3.36 16.16
CA LEU A 713 28.14 -3.93 16.87
C LEU A 713 27.65 -5.24 16.24
N ALA A 714 27.44 -5.25 14.92
CA ALA A 714 27.03 -6.44 14.18
C ALA A 714 28.08 -7.57 14.22
N SER A 715 29.33 -7.27 14.59
CA SER A 715 30.37 -8.29 14.71
C SER A 715 30.34 -9.03 16.04
N GLU A 716 29.66 -8.52 17.06
CA GLU A 716 29.54 -9.15 18.39
C GLU A 716 28.90 -10.55 18.31
N GLN A 717 28.01 -10.79 17.34
CA GLN A 717 27.39 -12.11 17.12
C GLN A 717 28.36 -13.23 16.73
N SER A 718 29.59 -12.88 16.34
CA SER A 718 30.62 -13.87 16.05
C SER A 718 31.01 -14.65 17.30
N ASP A 719 31.11 -13.95 18.42
CA ASP A 719 31.53 -14.48 19.71
C ASP A 719 30.34 -14.85 20.60
N ASP A 720 29.16 -14.23 20.38
CA ASP A 720 27.95 -14.47 21.15
C ASP A 720 26.79 -15.06 20.30
N PRO A 721 26.47 -16.36 20.46
CA PRO A 721 25.33 -17.00 19.78
C PRO A 721 23.96 -16.40 20.10
N VAL A 722 23.81 -15.68 21.22
CA VAL A 722 22.56 -14.98 21.60
C VAL A 722 22.27 -13.83 20.64
N LEU A 723 23.30 -13.26 20.03
CA LEU A 723 23.18 -12.12 19.11
C LEU A 723 23.07 -12.54 17.64
N ARG A 724 22.94 -13.84 17.34
CA ARG A 724 22.93 -14.35 15.97
C ARG A 724 21.57 -14.18 15.30
N PHE A 725 21.61 -13.74 14.05
CA PHE A 725 20.45 -13.68 13.16
C PHE A 725 20.43 -14.83 12.16
N GLY A 726 19.25 -15.42 11.92
CA GLY A 726 19.08 -16.38 10.83
C GLY A 726 17.64 -16.51 10.35
N SER A 727 17.48 -16.57 9.03
CA SER A 727 16.20 -16.93 8.41
C SER A 727 15.96 -18.44 8.48
N ARG A 728 14.68 -18.84 8.40
CA ARG A 728 14.27 -20.25 8.38
C ARG A 728 15.07 -21.06 7.36
N SER A 729 15.59 -22.21 7.80
CA SER A 729 16.33 -23.14 6.95
C SER A 729 15.94 -24.58 7.25
N TYR A 730 15.75 -25.39 6.20
CA TYR A 730 15.49 -26.82 6.32
C TYR A 730 16.76 -27.67 6.49
N HIS A 731 17.94 -27.04 6.41
CA HIS A 731 19.23 -27.72 6.46
C HIS A 731 20.09 -27.27 7.63
N ASP A 732 19.76 -26.11 8.22
CA ASP A 732 20.41 -25.62 9.43
C ASP A 732 19.58 -26.04 10.64
N PRO A 733 20.06 -26.99 11.46
CA PRO A 733 19.32 -27.45 12.64
C PRO A 733 19.15 -26.38 13.71
N SER A 734 19.91 -25.27 13.62
CA SER A 734 19.84 -24.12 14.52
C SER A 734 18.89 -23.02 14.03
N ALA A 735 18.20 -23.21 12.89
CA ALA A 735 17.33 -22.19 12.28
C ALA A 735 15.98 -22.78 11.83
N GLN A 736 15.39 -23.65 12.64
CA GLN A 736 14.10 -24.28 12.35
C GLN A 736 12.96 -23.45 12.92
N THR A 737 11.72 -23.81 12.58
CA THR A 737 10.55 -23.20 13.22
C THR A 737 10.11 -24.10 14.36
N GLU A 738 9.73 -23.50 15.49
CA GLU A 738 9.19 -24.18 16.67
C GLU A 738 10.20 -25.06 17.41
N ASP A 739 11.49 -25.01 17.06
CA ASP A 739 12.55 -25.64 17.86
C ASP A 739 12.85 -24.79 19.10
N ILE A 740 13.44 -25.42 20.11
CA ILE A 740 13.85 -24.79 21.36
C ILE A 740 15.15 -25.45 21.83
N GLY A 741 16.10 -24.62 22.27
CA GLY A 741 17.36 -25.04 22.87
C GLY A 741 18.46 -25.39 21.87
N ALA A 742 19.70 -25.27 22.32
CA ALA A 742 20.91 -25.55 21.55
C ALA A 742 21.10 -27.04 21.20
N ASP A 743 20.40 -27.94 21.91
CA ASP A 743 20.44 -29.38 21.66
C ASP A 743 19.04 -29.90 21.32
N PRO A 744 18.72 -30.09 20.01
CA PRO A 744 17.41 -30.58 19.58
C PRO A 744 17.05 -31.95 20.14
N ILE A 745 18.03 -32.80 20.49
CA ILE A 745 17.78 -34.14 21.03
C ILE A 745 17.28 -34.02 22.47
N GLU A 746 18.00 -33.27 23.31
CA GLU A 746 17.61 -33.06 24.72
C GLU A 746 16.29 -32.29 24.81
N ALA A 747 16.11 -31.25 24.01
CA ALA A 747 14.87 -30.48 24.02
C ALA A 747 13.66 -31.34 23.62
N THR A 748 13.79 -32.14 22.55
CA THR A 748 12.74 -33.09 22.12
C THR A 748 12.48 -34.15 23.19
N ARG A 749 13.50 -34.62 23.90
CA ARG A 749 13.29 -35.58 25.00
C ARG A 749 12.35 -35.02 26.08
N TYR A 750 12.57 -33.77 26.49
CA TYR A 750 11.70 -33.09 27.45
C TYR A 750 10.31 -32.78 26.89
N GLY A 751 10.22 -32.37 25.62
CA GLY A 751 8.96 -32.12 24.94
C GLY A 751 8.10 -33.38 24.82
N LEU A 752 8.68 -34.53 24.44
CA LEU A 752 7.99 -35.83 24.42
C LEU A 752 7.42 -36.22 25.80
N MET A 753 8.13 -35.89 26.90
CA MET A 753 7.60 -36.12 28.24
C MET A 753 6.37 -35.25 28.53
N ASN A 754 6.33 -34.01 28.02
CA ASN A 754 5.17 -33.14 28.13
C ASN A 754 4.02 -33.58 27.23
N ILE A 755 4.30 -34.05 26.01
CA ILE A 755 3.30 -34.64 25.11
C ILE A 755 2.60 -35.83 25.75
N ASP A 756 3.34 -36.73 26.41
CA ASP A 756 2.75 -37.87 27.13
C ASP A 756 1.82 -37.41 28.27
N ARG A 757 2.14 -36.31 28.95
CA ARG A 757 1.27 -35.71 29.98
C ARG A 757 0.05 -35.01 29.37
N ALA A 758 0.23 -34.31 28.25
CA ALA A 758 -0.86 -33.66 27.52
C ALA A 758 -1.87 -34.70 27.00
N ALA A 759 -1.39 -35.87 26.56
CA ALA A 759 -2.25 -36.99 26.19
C ALA A 759 -3.16 -37.44 27.35
N ASP A 760 -2.65 -37.47 28.59
CA ASP A 760 -3.43 -37.79 29.79
C ASP A 760 -4.45 -36.67 30.14
N MET A 761 -4.27 -35.45 29.64
CA MET A 761 -5.18 -34.30 29.83
C MET A 761 -6.30 -34.20 28.79
N LEU A 762 -6.21 -34.90 27.66
CA LEU A 762 -7.13 -34.71 26.53
C LEU A 762 -8.61 -34.88 26.90
N ILE A 763 -8.99 -35.98 27.54
CA ILE A 763 -10.38 -36.20 27.98
C ILE A 763 -10.83 -35.16 29.01
N PRO A 764 -10.15 -35.00 30.18
CA PRO A 764 -10.63 -34.07 31.19
C PRO A 764 -10.66 -32.61 30.70
N ALA A 765 -9.80 -32.23 29.76
CA ALA A 765 -9.76 -30.86 29.25
C ALA A 765 -10.86 -30.54 28.23
N THR A 766 -11.24 -31.51 27.39
CA THR A 766 -12.12 -31.29 26.21
C THR A 766 -13.57 -31.73 26.42
N THR A 767 -13.88 -32.41 27.53
CA THR A 767 -15.22 -32.99 27.79
C THR A 767 -15.97 -32.31 28.94
N THR A 768 -15.74 -31.01 29.12
CA THR A 768 -16.19 -30.21 30.27
C THR A 768 -17.66 -29.79 30.20
N HIS A 769 -18.26 -29.77 28.99
CA HIS A 769 -19.62 -29.28 28.75
C HIS A 769 -20.58 -30.41 28.34
N PRO A 770 -21.55 -30.77 29.21
CA PRO A 770 -22.53 -31.79 28.86
C PRO A 770 -23.40 -31.40 27.67
N GLY A 771 -23.40 -32.22 26.62
CA GLY A 771 -24.19 -32.02 25.39
C GLY A 771 -23.35 -31.83 24.14
N ASP A 772 -22.07 -31.50 24.30
CA ASP A 772 -21.10 -31.36 23.20
C ASP A 772 -20.73 -32.74 22.62
N ASP A 773 -20.31 -32.77 21.35
CA ASP A 773 -19.72 -33.95 20.74
C ASP A 773 -18.21 -34.05 21.06
N TYR A 774 -17.50 -34.93 20.36
CA TYR A 774 -16.07 -35.18 20.58
C TYR A 774 -15.16 -34.50 19.55
N ASP A 775 -15.65 -33.49 18.82
CA ASP A 775 -14.83 -32.81 17.80
C ASP A 775 -13.66 -32.04 18.44
N GLU A 776 -13.85 -31.40 19.59
CA GLU A 776 -12.77 -30.73 20.35
C GLU A 776 -11.73 -31.74 20.86
N LEU A 777 -12.17 -32.92 21.33
CA LEU A 777 -11.28 -34.01 21.72
C LEU A 777 -10.46 -34.51 20.52
N ARG A 778 -11.09 -34.66 19.35
CA ARG A 778 -10.44 -35.07 18.10
C ARG A 778 -9.42 -34.02 17.64
N ASN A 779 -9.79 -32.74 17.69
CA ASN A 779 -8.89 -31.63 17.33
C ASN A 779 -7.63 -31.65 18.20
N MET A 780 -7.81 -31.60 19.52
CA MET A 780 -6.68 -31.56 20.46
C MET A 780 -5.81 -32.83 20.42
N TYR A 781 -6.40 -33.99 20.15
CA TYR A 781 -5.64 -35.21 19.90
C TYR A 781 -4.72 -35.08 18.68
N ASN A 782 -5.22 -34.50 17.58
CA ASN A 782 -4.42 -34.25 16.38
C ASN A 782 -3.32 -33.20 16.63
N GLU A 783 -3.59 -32.16 17.41
CA GLU A 783 -2.60 -31.15 17.79
C GLU A 783 -1.45 -31.75 18.63
N VAL A 784 -1.77 -32.59 19.63
CA VAL A 784 -0.75 -33.29 20.42
C VAL A 784 0.09 -34.24 19.56
N LEU A 785 -0.55 -35.01 18.66
CA LEU A 785 0.17 -35.89 17.73
C LEU A 785 1.01 -35.09 16.72
N GLY A 786 0.49 -33.95 16.26
CA GLY A 786 1.16 -33.02 15.36
C GLY A 786 2.42 -32.42 15.99
N GLN A 787 2.31 -31.95 17.24
CA GLN A 787 3.42 -31.41 18.02
C GLN A 787 4.52 -32.46 18.20
N ARG A 788 4.17 -33.70 18.53
CA ARG A 788 5.13 -34.82 18.58
C ARG A 788 5.93 -34.99 17.28
N ASN A 789 5.27 -34.91 16.13
CA ASN A 789 5.95 -35.02 14.83
C ASN A 789 6.83 -33.82 14.51
N ARG A 790 6.44 -32.65 15.00
CA ARG A 790 7.20 -31.42 14.84
C ARG A 790 8.54 -31.52 15.58
N GLU A 791 8.52 -31.90 16.85
CA GLU A 791 9.71 -32.05 17.68
C GLU A 791 10.65 -33.15 17.16
N LEU A 792 10.12 -34.32 16.80
CA LEU A 792 10.91 -35.37 16.12
C LEU A 792 11.51 -34.87 14.80
N GLY A 793 10.82 -33.95 14.12
CA GLY A 793 11.30 -33.28 12.92
C GLY A 793 12.55 -32.42 13.16
N HIS A 794 12.68 -31.79 14.32
CA HIS A 794 13.85 -31.00 14.66
C HIS A 794 15.11 -31.85 14.79
N VAL A 795 14.97 -33.06 15.36
CA VAL A 795 16.06 -34.05 15.45
C VAL A 795 16.46 -34.56 14.06
N VAL A 796 15.51 -34.74 13.14
CA VAL A 796 15.81 -35.07 11.73
C VAL A 796 16.67 -33.98 11.07
N GLY A 797 16.55 -32.72 11.49
CA GLY A 797 17.38 -31.60 11.02
C GLY A 797 18.88 -31.77 11.29
N LEU A 798 19.27 -32.53 12.32
CA LEU A 798 20.67 -32.80 12.64
C LEU A 798 21.35 -33.71 11.61
N ILE A 799 20.60 -34.60 10.96
CA ILE A 799 21.13 -35.57 10.00
C ILE A 799 21.36 -34.89 8.66
N ALA A 800 22.60 -34.90 8.20
CA ALA A 800 23.11 -34.06 7.11
C ALA A 800 22.88 -32.56 7.36
N GLY A 801 22.82 -32.15 8.63
CA GLY A 801 22.66 -30.76 9.03
C GLY A 801 23.92 -29.95 8.74
N VAL A 802 23.73 -28.69 8.36
CA VAL A 802 24.79 -27.71 8.14
C VAL A 802 24.36 -26.40 8.78
N THR A 803 25.03 -26.01 9.87
CA THR A 803 24.80 -24.73 10.50
C THR A 803 25.41 -23.61 9.67
N ARG A 804 24.71 -22.48 9.55
CA ARG A 804 25.22 -21.28 8.88
C ARG A 804 25.51 -20.19 9.90
N THR A 805 26.70 -19.60 9.86
CA THR A 805 27.01 -18.37 10.62
C THR A 805 27.45 -17.29 9.65
N ASP A 806 26.86 -16.10 9.76
CA ASP A 806 27.07 -15.04 8.78
C ASP A 806 28.33 -14.21 9.11
N TYR A 807 29.50 -14.76 8.81
CA TYR A 807 30.78 -14.08 8.97
C TYR A 807 31.09 -13.18 7.76
N HIS A 808 31.51 -11.94 8.03
CA HIS A 808 32.01 -11.01 7.02
C HIS A 808 33.55 -11.00 6.98
N VAL A 809 34.13 -10.42 5.92
CA VAL A 809 35.59 -10.32 5.76
C VAL A 809 36.21 -9.63 6.99
N GLY A 810 37.26 -10.25 7.55
CA GLY A 810 37.93 -9.81 8.77
C GLY A 810 37.51 -10.56 10.02
N GLN A 811 36.49 -11.41 9.94
CA GLN A 811 36.07 -12.31 11.02
C GLN A 811 36.60 -13.73 10.78
N GLU A 812 37.03 -14.41 11.84
CA GLU A 812 37.47 -15.82 11.78
C GLU A 812 36.27 -16.77 11.93
N GLY A 813 36.31 -17.91 11.24
CA GLY A 813 35.27 -18.94 11.32
C GLY A 813 34.82 -19.47 9.95
N LEU A 814 34.05 -20.55 9.98
CA LEU A 814 33.43 -21.12 8.78
C LEU A 814 31.99 -20.61 8.66
N VAL A 815 31.62 -20.14 7.47
CA VAL A 815 30.23 -19.74 7.20
C VAL A 815 29.27 -20.92 7.24
N PHE A 816 29.74 -22.11 6.85
CA PHE A 816 28.98 -23.35 6.86
C PHE A 816 29.74 -24.40 7.65
N ASP A 817 29.13 -24.92 8.71
CA ASP A 817 29.72 -25.94 9.56
C ASP A 817 28.81 -27.18 9.64
N VAL A 818 29.39 -28.34 9.35
CA VAL A 818 28.67 -29.61 9.25
C VAL A 818 28.41 -30.14 10.66
N VAL A 819 27.19 -30.63 10.92
CA VAL A 819 26.88 -31.28 12.21
C VAL A 819 27.85 -32.46 12.43
N PRO A 820 28.56 -32.54 13.57
CA PRO A 820 29.53 -33.60 13.83
C PRO A 820 28.93 -35.00 13.73
N ARG A 821 29.72 -35.97 13.25
CA ARG A 821 29.29 -37.36 13.05
C ARG A 821 28.65 -37.96 14.31
N GLU A 822 29.25 -37.72 15.47
CA GLU A 822 28.78 -38.24 16.76
C GLU A 822 27.35 -37.76 17.05
N LYS A 823 27.05 -36.49 16.73
CA LYS A 823 25.72 -35.91 16.94
C LYS A 823 24.70 -36.45 15.94
N GLN A 824 25.10 -36.68 14.69
CA GLN A 824 24.22 -37.31 13.68
C GLN A 824 23.87 -38.76 14.06
N LEU A 825 24.83 -39.53 14.58
CA LEU A 825 24.59 -40.88 15.11
C LEU A 825 23.67 -40.88 16.32
N GLU A 826 23.88 -39.95 17.24
CA GLU A 826 23.00 -39.78 18.41
C GLU A 826 21.56 -39.47 17.96
N ALA A 827 21.40 -38.55 17.00
CA ALA A 827 20.11 -38.20 16.43
C ALA A 827 19.40 -39.40 15.79
N MET A 828 20.13 -40.22 15.02
CA MET A 828 19.54 -41.42 14.41
C MET A 828 19.09 -42.45 15.43
N ARG A 829 19.89 -42.69 16.49
CA ARG A 829 19.49 -43.59 17.58
C ARG A 829 18.24 -43.08 18.29
N PHE A 830 18.20 -41.78 18.59
CA PHE A 830 17.04 -41.14 19.22
C PHE A 830 15.78 -41.29 18.35
N LEU A 831 15.88 -41.08 17.03
CA LEU A 831 14.75 -41.25 16.12
C LEU A 831 14.29 -42.71 16.02
N VAL A 832 15.22 -43.67 16.02
CA VAL A 832 14.86 -45.09 16.09
C VAL A 832 14.09 -45.41 17.36
N GLU A 833 14.55 -44.91 18.50
CA GLU A 833 13.92 -45.15 19.81
C GLU A 833 12.56 -44.47 19.93
N HIS A 834 12.43 -43.21 19.48
CA HIS A 834 11.25 -42.39 19.76
C HIS A 834 10.34 -42.17 18.55
N ALA A 835 10.85 -42.03 17.33
CA ALA A 835 9.98 -41.81 16.16
C ALA A 835 9.34 -43.10 15.68
N PHE A 836 10.11 -44.19 15.59
CA PHE A 836 9.66 -45.43 14.96
C PHE A 836 9.04 -46.44 15.94
N THR A 837 9.23 -46.28 17.24
CA THR A 837 8.49 -47.05 18.25
C THR A 837 7.02 -46.61 18.32
N THR A 838 6.11 -47.57 18.51
CA THR A 838 4.67 -47.33 18.64
C THR A 838 4.38 -46.44 19.86
N PRO A 839 3.77 -45.24 19.70
CA PRO A 839 3.50 -44.32 20.81
C PRO A 839 2.27 -44.77 21.62
N THR A 840 2.45 -45.73 22.53
CA THR A 840 1.36 -46.38 23.28
C THR A 840 0.50 -45.40 24.08
N LYS A 841 1.07 -44.29 24.56
CA LYS A 841 0.34 -43.23 25.27
C LYS A 841 -0.74 -42.55 24.44
N LEU A 842 -0.52 -42.43 23.13
CA LEU A 842 -1.51 -41.87 22.20
C LEU A 842 -2.49 -42.94 21.69
N LEU A 843 -2.31 -44.20 22.07
CA LEU A 843 -3.20 -45.31 21.71
C LEU A 843 -4.18 -45.65 22.85
N ASN A 844 -4.75 -44.64 23.49
CA ASN A 844 -5.73 -44.83 24.55
C ASN A 844 -7.11 -45.18 23.95
N PRO A 845 -7.66 -46.40 24.18
CA PRO A 845 -8.97 -46.78 23.66
C PRO A 845 -10.08 -45.83 24.09
N ASP A 846 -10.00 -45.26 25.30
CA ASP A 846 -10.99 -44.28 25.75
C ASP A 846 -11.02 -43.03 24.88
N ILE A 847 -9.89 -42.61 24.31
CA ILE A 847 -9.88 -41.48 23.38
C ILE A 847 -10.33 -41.96 22.00
N LEU A 848 -9.69 -43.02 21.50
CA LEU A 848 -9.88 -43.51 20.14
C LEU A 848 -11.34 -43.90 19.85
N ASP A 849 -11.97 -44.65 20.75
CA ASP A 849 -13.36 -45.12 20.59
C ASP A 849 -14.38 -43.96 20.60
N ARG A 850 -13.99 -42.78 21.11
CA ARG A 850 -14.83 -41.56 21.12
C ARG A 850 -14.66 -40.72 19.85
N ILE A 851 -13.50 -40.77 19.22
CA ILE A 851 -13.18 -39.92 18.07
C ILE A 851 -13.28 -40.64 16.73
N GLU A 852 -13.19 -41.96 16.65
CA GLU A 852 -13.33 -42.68 15.38
C GLU A 852 -13.62 -44.19 15.53
N PRO A 853 -14.28 -44.83 14.53
CA PRO A 853 -14.51 -46.28 14.53
C PRO A 853 -13.34 -47.11 13.96
N ALA A 854 -12.48 -46.51 13.14
CA ALA A 854 -11.29 -47.09 12.52
C ALA A 854 -10.42 -45.97 11.94
N GLY A 855 -9.11 -46.22 11.76
CA GLY A 855 -8.16 -45.24 11.18
C GLY A 855 -7.02 -44.82 12.11
N ASN A 856 -7.06 -45.22 13.38
CA ASN A 856 -6.03 -44.93 14.38
C ASN A 856 -4.64 -45.46 14.00
N VAL A 857 -4.57 -46.66 13.40
CA VAL A 857 -3.33 -47.24 12.87
C VAL A 857 -2.77 -46.34 11.77
N ASP A 858 -3.59 -45.95 10.81
CA ASP A 858 -3.16 -45.12 9.67
C ASP A 858 -2.70 -43.74 10.11
N ARG A 859 -3.34 -43.14 11.13
CA ARG A 859 -2.93 -41.83 11.66
C ARG A 859 -1.57 -41.89 12.34
N VAL A 860 -1.36 -42.88 13.21
CA VAL A 860 -0.07 -43.06 13.90
C VAL A 860 1.04 -43.42 12.92
N VAL A 861 0.76 -44.29 11.96
CA VAL A 861 1.72 -44.63 10.89
C VAL A 861 1.97 -43.42 9.99
N GLY A 862 0.96 -42.60 9.71
CA GLY A 862 1.10 -41.34 8.97
C GLY A 862 2.10 -40.39 9.62
N SER A 863 2.03 -40.28 10.95
CA SER A 863 2.99 -39.55 11.79
C SER A 863 4.43 -40.07 11.61
N GLN A 864 4.64 -41.38 11.75
CA GLN A 864 5.96 -42.01 11.62
C GLN A 864 6.52 -41.95 10.19
N THR A 865 5.65 -42.13 9.19
CA THR A 865 6.02 -42.10 7.78
C THR A 865 6.38 -40.70 7.31
N GLY A 866 5.86 -39.64 7.95
CA GLY A 866 6.32 -38.27 7.74
C GLY A 866 7.79 -38.08 8.14
N VAL A 867 8.20 -38.61 9.29
CA VAL A 867 9.62 -38.61 9.73
C VAL A 867 10.47 -39.43 8.75
N LEU A 868 9.99 -40.61 8.36
CA LEU A 868 10.69 -41.49 7.42
C LEU A 868 10.91 -40.83 6.05
N ALA A 869 9.87 -40.19 5.49
CA ALA A 869 9.95 -39.50 4.21
C ALA A 869 10.97 -38.36 4.25
N ARG A 870 11.06 -37.63 5.37
CA ARG A 870 12.10 -36.61 5.56
C ARG A 870 13.49 -37.25 5.58
N LEU A 871 13.73 -38.31 6.36
CA LEU A 871 15.04 -38.98 6.39
C LEU A 871 15.49 -39.47 5.01
N LEU A 872 14.56 -39.97 4.20
CA LEU A 872 14.81 -40.47 2.83
C LEU A 872 14.74 -39.38 1.75
N ASP A 873 14.76 -38.09 2.12
CA ASP A 873 14.78 -36.98 1.17
C ASP A 873 16.04 -36.99 0.27
N GLU A 874 15.88 -36.66 -1.02
CA GLU A 874 17.00 -36.61 -1.99
C GLU A 874 17.99 -35.49 -1.68
N GLY A 875 17.51 -34.35 -1.20
CA GLY A 875 18.38 -33.25 -0.80
C GLY A 875 19.28 -33.64 0.37
N ARG A 876 18.73 -34.35 1.36
CA ARG A 876 19.51 -34.91 2.48
C ARG A 876 20.53 -35.95 2.02
N ALA A 877 20.12 -36.87 1.16
CA ALA A 877 21.01 -37.87 0.58
C ALA A 877 22.21 -37.22 -0.12
N LYS A 878 21.95 -36.19 -0.92
CA LYS A 878 22.99 -35.42 -1.60
C LYS A 878 23.94 -34.75 -0.61
N ARG A 879 23.44 -34.15 0.48
CA ARG A 879 24.30 -33.51 1.48
C ARG A 879 25.22 -34.51 2.18
N LEU A 880 24.74 -35.71 2.53
CA LEU A 880 25.62 -36.75 3.11
C LEU A 880 26.73 -37.17 2.14
N ILE A 881 26.40 -37.32 0.85
CA ILE A 881 27.38 -37.63 -0.20
C ILE A 881 28.39 -36.49 -0.38
N ASP A 882 27.92 -35.23 -0.42
CA ASP A 882 28.79 -34.05 -0.54
C ASP A 882 29.72 -33.93 0.69
N GLN A 883 29.22 -34.22 1.90
CA GLN A 883 30.00 -34.25 3.14
C GLN A 883 31.06 -35.37 3.12
N GLU A 884 30.70 -36.55 2.64
CA GLU A 884 31.63 -37.67 2.44
C GLU A 884 32.72 -37.36 1.42
N ALA A 885 32.35 -36.74 0.30
CA ALA A 885 33.28 -36.36 -0.75
C ALA A 885 34.22 -35.20 -0.34
N ALA A 886 33.77 -34.31 0.55
CA ALA A 886 34.54 -33.16 1.02
C ALA A 886 35.43 -33.47 2.25
N ALA A 887 35.29 -34.64 2.87
CA ALA A 887 36.01 -35.00 4.09
C ALA A 887 37.53 -34.99 3.90
N ALA A 888 38.26 -34.49 4.91
CA ALA A 888 39.71 -34.47 4.87
C ALA A 888 40.31 -35.89 5.02
N PRO A 889 41.55 -36.14 4.56
CA PRO A 889 42.19 -37.44 4.74
C PRO A 889 42.25 -37.86 6.23
N GLY A 890 41.63 -38.99 6.55
CA GLY A 890 41.56 -39.53 7.92
C GLY A 890 40.28 -39.18 8.69
N GLU A 891 39.42 -38.31 8.15
CA GLU A 891 38.07 -38.09 8.66
C GLU A 891 37.12 -39.18 8.14
N THR A 892 36.15 -39.55 8.97
CA THR A 892 35.07 -40.47 8.59
C THR A 892 33.77 -39.77 8.94
N PRO A 893 33.12 -39.07 7.99
CA PRO A 893 31.83 -38.43 8.24
C PRO A 893 30.72 -39.48 8.35
N TYR A 894 29.55 -39.05 8.81
CA TYR A 894 28.37 -39.90 8.81
C TYR A 894 27.88 -40.12 7.38
N SER A 895 27.84 -41.36 6.92
CA SER A 895 27.53 -41.69 5.52
C SER A 895 26.04 -41.98 5.28
N LEU A 896 25.61 -41.83 4.02
CA LEU A 896 24.27 -42.23 3.60
C LEU A 896 24.01 -43.73 3.83
N ASN A 897 25.03 -44.56 3.64
CA ASN A 897 24.93 -46.00 3.88
C ASN A 897 24.72 -46.33 5.37
N GLU A 898 25.46 -45.68 6.28
CA GLU A 898 25.25 -45.84 7.73
C GLU A 898 23.82 -45.45 8.12
N MET A 899 23.34 -44.29 7.65
CA MET A 899 21.97 -43.82 7.93
C MET A 899 20.91 -44.81 7.50
N LEU A 900 21.00 -45.31 6.26
CA LEU A 900 20.03 -46.27 5.73
C LEU A 900 20.07 -47.60 6.49
N SER A 901 21.27 -48.08 6.83
CA SER A 901 21.44 -49.33 7.58
C SER A 901 20.94 -49.23 9.03
N GLU A 902 21.17 -48.11 9.72
CA GLU A 902 20.63 -47.86 11.07
C GLU A 902 19.11 -47.74 11.04
N LEU A 903 18.56 -47.05 10.04
CA LEU A 903 17.12 -46.92 9.83
C LEU A 903 16.46 -48.28 9.60
N ARG A 904 17.03 -49.12 8.73
CA ARG A 904 16.58 -50.51 8.50
C ARG A 904 16.61 -51.30 9.81
N ALA A 905 17.72 -51.27 10.54
CA ALA A 905 17.86 -52.01 11.80
C ALA A 905 16.81 -51.58 12.84
N GLY A 906 16.51 -50.29 12.94
CA GLY A 906 15.51 -49.77 13.88
C GLY A 906 14.05 -50.12 13.52
N ILE A 907 13.67 -49.98 12.24
CA ILE A 907 12.30 -50.28 11.78
C ILE A 907 12.00 -51.80 11.79
N TRP A 908 13.05 -52.63 11.71
CA TRP A 908 12.94 -54.08 11.64
C TRP A 908 13.55 -54.79 12.85
N SER A 909 13.66 -54.09 13.99
CA SER A 909 14.29 -54.62 15.21
C SER A 909 13.64 -55.89 15.74
N GLU A 910 12.36 -56.12 15.45
CA GLU A 910 11.65 -57.35 15.81
C GLU A 910 12.25 -58.61 15.15
N LEU A 911 12.95 -58.46 14.02
CA LEU A 911 13.61 -59.57 13.34
C LEU A 911 14.76 -60.15 14.18
N ASP A 912 15.29 -59.41 15.16
CA ASP A 912 16.37 -59.87 16.03
C ASP A 912 15.86 -60.68 17.24
N ALA A 913 14.55 -60.67 17.51
CA ALA A 913 13.96 -61.39 18.64
C ALA A 913 14.10 -62.91 18.51
N GLU A 914 14.26 -63.62 19.64
CA GLU A 914 14.28 -65.09 19.66
C GLU A 914 12.95 -65.69 19.16
N ALA A 915 11.83 -65.04 19.52
CA ALA A 915 10.50 -65.29 19.00
C ALA A 915 10.01 -64.03 18.28
N VAL A 916 9.93 -64.09 16.95
CA VAL A 916 9.59 -62.93 16.12
C VAL A 916 8.08 -62.72 16.13
N GLU A 917 7.64 -61.57 16.65
CA GLU A 917 6.27 -61.12 16.63
C GLU A 917 6.25 -59.63 16.29
N VAL A 918 5.35 -59.23 15.39
CA VAL A 918 5.26 -57.84 14.90
C VAL A 918 3.81 -57.39 15.00
N ASP A 919 3.54 -56.31 15.72
CA ASP A 919 2.19 -55.76 15.92
C ASP A 919 1.65 -55.02 14.69
N ALA A 920 0.37 -54.62 14.71
CA ALA A 920 -0.29 -54.00 13.56
C ALA A 920 0.35 -52.66 13.12
N TYR A 921 0.77 -51.81 14.06
CA TYR A 921 1.38 -50.51 13.78
C TYR A 921 2.78 -50.69 13.18
N ARG A 922 3.58 -51.58 13.78
CA ARG A 922 4.92 -51.91 13.31
C ARG A 922 4.90 -52.56 11.93
N ARG A 923 3.96 -53.48 11.68
CA ARG A 923 3.76 -54.04 10.33
C ARG A 923 3.43 -52.96 9.29
N ALA A 924 2.61 -51.98 9.63
CA ALA A 924 2.26 -50.89 8.74
C ALA A 924 3.45 -49.96 8.45
N LEU A 925 4.23 -49.58 9.47
CA LEU A 925 5.47 -48.82 9.30
C LEU A 925 6.49 -49.58 8.43
N GLN A 926 6.66 -50.87 8.65
CA GLN A 926 7.55 -51.75 7.88
C GLN A 926 7.18 -51.81 6.39
N ARG A 927 5.87 -51.91 6.07
CA ARG A 927 5.39 -51.82 4.67
C ARG A 927 5.71 -50.45 4.06
N ALA A 928 5.42 -49.36 4.80
CA ALA A 928 5.71 -48.02 4.33
C ALA A 928 7.21 -47.79 4.08
N HIS A 929 8.09 -48.40 4.88
CA HIS A 929 9.54 -48.37 4.63
C HIS A 929 9.94 -49.01 3.30
N ILE A 930 9.41 -50.20 3.00
CA ILE A 930 9.64 -50.87 1.72
C ILE A 930 9.14 -50.01 0.56
N GLU A 931 7.95 -49.42 0.68
CA GLU A 931 7.38 -48.55 -0.34
C GLU A 931 8.22 -47.29 -0.58
N GLN A 932 8.67 -46.61 0.49
CA GLN A 932 9.50 -45.41 0.38
C GLN A 932 10.84 -45.70 -0.30
N LEU A 933 11.51 -46.81 0.06
CA LEU A 933 12.73 -47.25 -0.62
C LEU A 933 12.45 -47.64 -2.09
N GLY A 934 11.30 -48.28 -2.36
CA GLY A 934 10.88 -48.63 -3.71
C GLY A 934 10.71 -47.40 -4.61
N ARG A 935 10.14 -46.30 -4.09
CA ARG A 935 10.04 -45.03 -4.83
C ARG A 935 11.40 -44.46 -5.23
N LYS A 936 12.48 -44.78 -4.50
CA LYS A 936 13.85 -44.36 -4.85
C LYS A 936 14.45 -45.15 -6.02
N LEU A 937 13.80 -46.23 -6.46
CA LEU A 937 14.26 -47.05 -7.58
C LEU A 937 13.65 -46.65 -8.93
N ASP A 938 12.76 -45.66 -8.95
CA ASP A 938 12.13 -45.12 -10.16
C ASP A 938 13.17 -44.82 -11.25
N PRO A 939 13.10 -45.47 -12.44
CA PRO A 939 14.03 -45.22 -13.52
C PRO A 939 13.96 -43.81 -14.10
N ASP A 940 12.82 -43.14 -13.97
CA ASP A 940 12.60 -41.77 -14.45
C ASP A 940 12.90 -40.73 -13.36
N GLY A 941 13.24 -41.18 -12.15
CA GLY A 941 13.66 -40.35 -11.03
C GLY A 941 15.06 -39.73 -11.20
N PRO A 942 15.41 -38.70 -10.39
CA PRO A 942 16.70 -38.02 -10.49
C PRO A 942 17.88 -38.98 -10.25
N SER A 943 18.66 -39.23 -11.31
CA SER A 943 19.75 -40.25 -11.34
C SER A 943 21.13 -39.72 -10.88
N LYS A 944 21.19 -38.70 -10.02
CA LYS A 944 22.46 -38.03 -9.67
C LYS A 944 22.99 -38.34 -8.25
N SER A 945 22.29 -39.14 -7.45
CA SER A 945 22.69 -39.51 -6.09
C SER A 945 22.92 -41.03 -5.96
N ASP A 946 23.76 -41.45 -5.00
CA ASP A 946 23.95 -42.85 -4.62
C ASP A 946 22.74 -43.44 -3.87
N MET A 947 21.67 -42.65 -3.66
CA MET A 947 20.43 -43.11 -3.04
C MET A 947 19.84 -44.32 -3.76
N ARG A 948 19.81 -44.32 -5.10
CA ARG A 948 19.23 -45.43 -5.89
C ARG A 948 19.96 -46.77 -5.67
N PRO A 949 21.29 -46.88 -5.88
CA PRO A 949 22.00 -48.13 -5.64
C PRO A 949 21.98 -48.54 -4.15
N LEU A 950 22.05 -47.60 -3.21
CA LEU A 950 21.99 -47.90 -1.77
C LEU A 950 20.60 -48.39 -1.35
N ALA A 951 19.51 -47.73 -1.78
CA ALA A 951 18.15 -48.20 -1.54
C ALA A 951 17.90 -49.61 -2.10
N ARG A 952 18.47 -49.92 -3.28
CA ARG A 952 18.46 -51.28 -3.84
C ARG A 952 19.17 -52.28 -2.91
N GLY A 953 20.36 -51.92 -2.44
CA GLY A 953 21.14 -52.74 -1.50
C GLY A 953 20.41 -52.99 -0.18
N GLU A 954 19.76 -51.97 0.35
CA GLU A 954 18.96 -52.02 1.57
C GLU A 954 17.77 -52.98 1.45
N LEU A 955 17.03 -52.94 0.33
CA LEU A 955 15.94 -53.87 0.06
C LEU A 955 16.43 -55.32 -0.06
N VAL A 956 17.58 -55.54 -0.69
CA VAL A 956 18.20 -56.89 -0.78
C VAL A 956 18.60 -57.39 0.61
N ALA A 957 19.29 -56.56 1.41
CA ALA A 957 19.68 -56.90 2.77
C ALA A 957 18.47 -57.20 3.66
N LEU A 958 17.41 -56.39 3.55
CA LEU A 958 16.17 -56.58 4.26
C LEU A 958 15.49 -57.91 3.89
N SER A 959 15.39 -58.23 2.60
CA SER A 959 14.81 -59.51 2.15
C SER A 959 15.54 -60.72 2.73
N ALA A 960 16.87 -60.64 2.84
CA ALA A 960 17.69 -61.68 3.47
C ALA A 960 17.46 -61.76 4.99
N ALA A 961 17.37 -60.63 5.69
CA ALA A 961 17.08 -60.58 7.12
C ALA A 961 15.70 -61.17 7.44
N ILE A 962 14.67 -60.83 6.65
CA ILE A 962 13.32 -61.40 6.79
C ILE A 962 13.37 -62.92 6.56
N ALA A 963 14.09 -63.39 5.54
CA ALA A 963 14.23 -64.83 5.28
C ALA A 963 14.81 -65.60 6.47
N ALA A 964 15.80 -65.03 7.15
CA ALA A 964 16.41 -65.63 8.35
C ALA A 964 15.50 -65.58 9.60
N ALA A 965 14.51 -64.68 9.62
CA ALA A 965 13.58 -64.51 10.72
C ALA A 965 12.31 -65.37 10.61
N LEU A 966 11.93 -65.80 9.40
CA LEU A 966 10.68 -66.55 9.14
C LEU A 966 10.56 -67.82 9.98
N ASP A 967 11.66 -68.56 10.18
CA ASP A 967 11.65 -69.80 10.98
C ASP A 967 11.51 -69.56 12.49
N ARG A 968 11.59 -68.30 12.95
CA ARG A 968 11.51 -67.89 14.37
C ARG A 968 10.15 -67.29 14.76
N THR A 969 9.16 -67.25 13.87
CA THR A 969 7.80 -66.81 14.22
C THR A 969 6.82 -67.98 14.25
N ALA A 970 5.99 -68.03 15.29
CA ALA A 970 4.83 -68.91 15.37
C ALA A 970 3.49 -68.15 15.21
N HIS A 971 3.56 -66.82 15.06
CA HIS A 971 2.39 -65.96 14.95
C HIS A 971 1.96 -65.82 13.49
N TRP A 972 0.80 -66.39 13.14
CA TRP A 972 0.32 -66.51 11.76
C TRP A 972 0.31 -65.19 10.98
N THR A 973 -0.19 -64.12 11.57
CA THR A 973 -0.26 -62.81 10.91
C THR A 973 1.12 -62.19 10.71
N THR A 974 2.07 -62.45 11.61
CA THR A 974 3.46 -62.00 11.45
C THR A 974 4.14 -62.77 10.34
N GLN A 975 3.95 -64.09 10.27
CA GLN A 975 4.46 -64.91 9.19
C GLN A 975 3.99 -64.40 7.82
N LEU A 976 2.66 -64.22 7.63
CA LEU A 976 2.10 -63.73 6.37
C LEU A 976 2.65 -62.35 5.98
N HIS A 977 2.81 -61.44 6.95
CA HIS A 977 3.38 -60.12 6.71
C HIS A 977 4.83 -60.18 6.25
N LEU A 978 5.65 -61.02 6.88
CA LEU A 978 7.05 -61.18 6.48
C LEU A 978 7.18 -61.84 5.10
N GLU A 979 6.33 -62.80 4.77
CA GLU A 979 6.26 -63.41 3.44
C GLU A 979 5.83 -62.37 2.38
N ASP A 980 4.78 -61.61 2.64
CA ASP A 980 4.28 -60.54 1.76
C ASP A 980 5.31 -59.42 1.55
N ALA A 981 6.01 -59.02 2.61
CA ALA A 981 7.10 -58.05 2.53
C ALA A 981 8.19 -58.50 1.55
N ARG A 982 8.58 -59.78 1.57
CA ARG A 982 9.57 -60.31 0.61
C ARG A 982 9.06 -60.34 -0.82
N VAL A 983 7.78 -60.67 -1.03
CA VAL A 983 7.15 -60.62 -2.37
C VAL A 983 7.13 -59.19 -2.88
N THR A 984 6.75 -58.24 -2.04
CA THR A 984 6.74 -56.81 -2.39
C THR A 984 8.13 -56.30 -2.75
N ILE A 985 9.15 -56.66 -1.96
CA ILE A 985 10.55 -56.34 -2.28
C ILE A 985 10.97 -56.94 -3.63
N ASP A 986 10.61 -58.20 -3.91
CA ASP A 986 10.93 -58.83 -5.20
C ASP A 986 10.28 -58.10 -6.38
N HIS A 987 9.00 -57.73 -6.27
CA HIS A 987 8.30 -56.94 -7.29
C HIS A 987 8.96 -55.57 -7.52
N ILE A 988 9.42 -54.91 -6.46
CA ILE A 988 10.12 -53.62 -6.55
C ILE A 988 11.49 -53.79 -7.22
N LEU A 989 12.24 -54.83 -6.88
CA LEU A 989 13.58 -55.06 -7.40
C LEU A 989 13.57 -55.56 -8.86
N ASN A 990 12.51 -56.30 -9.22
CA ASN A 990 12.30 -56.95 -10.50
C ASN A 990 10.93 -56.54 -11.12
N PRO A 991 10.75 -55.26 -11.49
CA PRO A 991 9.51 -54.80 -12.12
C PRO A 991 9.33 -55.51 -13.46
N ARG A 992 8.14 -56.07 -13.68
CA ARG A 992 7.81 -56.86 -14.89
C ARG A 992 7.35 -56.00 -16.05
#